data_AF-A0A8H1LM31-F1
#
_entry.id   AF-A0A8H1LM31-F1
#
_cell.length_a   1.000
_cell.length_b   1.000
_cell.length_c   1.000
_cell.angle_alpha   90.00
_cell.angle_beta   90.00
_cell.angle_gamma   90.00
#
_symmetry.space_group_name_H-M   'P 1'
#
loop_
_entity.id
_entity.type
_entity.pdbx_description
1 polymer ?
#
loop_
_entity_poly.entity_id
_entity_poly.type
_entity_poly.pdbx_seq_one_letter_code
_entity_poly.pdbx_strand_id
1 'polypeptide(L)'
;MPLGAAALVRLAGVPFAVWAGAGSPALFVTADRLAARQNAFAVRAHALSARLGEEVVPDGRLATADRRAVLALRRRLHAVPTVTPSPPTPGAGADTASPVSRGTVATVQGSTPGGTEGSAASGAGAECGADGSAVHGGGDGGTAGGAEAGAPPGVSVGAAGGVGAGALDVSVGAAGGAEAGVPPGVNAGATGGAEAGAARDGADESAARGAGGGGGRAVVAGAVHGVGRGGGSCSREGGGAGQGGGSRPGGGGGAGRGVAEVFAWATGRGSGGGAGGAGLLGCVPVADRIAGLAPALAGELRALAGDEAELRGAYAAFTRQVAAERERAGTMLLETARTEPALREFLRSAAPRVVPDLERHAAAGEPWGGKRQRKGVGYLWRALGRAAAKTTPRDWAGQLAVLPVRLPSRPARSAASPGGPSYEDGTVLLPGPAPEPAETAARRTENVHLLWSRLRDLHLGTAAPHVLLAPAPLHHVTGDVGSGHLHVCVVDPGPGGGRLRWLTLRRTEVLEAVMEALAATPRTLAALEAAVGPPSAQPVLRSFLAHLHSLGVLQVCAAPHAARLPWTPTRRTRHRTAEAGPGSTGELHTAEAVLPGTVGRGAFLDSYRKLRRPPSARKNGTGAGHRDDPYVTNVPQVAEGLALARRLSALCESERPSDSGGRSELPEAASLGPAPVPVLRLLEARQEADEAAGGPRPRPGPPRGCWEPARSPGSAYARLLAHLGARLGEEQIDIDGALLDELGAPQVPALLEAWPADCLLRPLPAPAAPPSGADGAGTGPHHGRHSGPLAVLESASPAGVIDARFAEALDELHAPRDPYAGYPGPACYRDFLAAFERRAGVRFVEVLVPPLGEEAANAVRRPVLTSWCTGDPNTPLYHGLARSAVAPAGSPAATPLPPVRHLPLDRITLRVADGALVAEADGVRLLPAHHATRTAAPPYDRLLRLLTAAGHPATRHMVRLDGLAGAFPDAPRVPRLTVGGLLVVSPAQWRLPRAALWRPTDPEPVKAGALAALRRTARLPRFGYLRARPDAKPLPVDLAALPALQAVERLCQAEPSDDLILEEALPSPDGLPLTAPTGTDGDTPRGVAAQLLLRLPHDRTAEELADRAYAAWCGAPGLPGPPPSHGGGGPGRTPHPQ
;
A
#
# COMPACT_ATOMS: atom_id res chain seq x y z
N MET A 1 -25.18 -24.34 2.45
CA MET A 1 -24.96 -23.01 3.05
C MET A 1 -24.55 -22.05 1.94
N PRO A 2 -25.01 -20.80 1.92
CA PRO A 2 -24.57 -19.82 0.93
C PRO A 2 -23.09 -19.44 1.08
N LEU A 3 -22.44 -19.12 -0.04
CA LEU A 3 -21.00 -18.80 -0.09
C LEU A 3 -20.63 -17.55 0.72
N GLY A 4 -21.49 -16.53 0.70
CA GLY A 4 -21.31 -15.25 1.39
C GLY A 4 -22.19 -15.09 2.63
N ALA A 5 -22.48 -16.17 3.35
CA ALA A 5 -23.28 -16.14 4.58
C ALA A 5 -22.58 -15.43 5.77
N ALA A 6 -21.27 -15.19 5.68
CA ALA A 6 -20.48 -14.50 6.68
C ALA A 6 -19.57 -13.45 6.03
N ALA A 7 -19.34 -12.35 6.74
CA ALA A 7 -18.43 -11.28 6.34
C ALA A 7 -17.30 -11.12 7.36
N LEU A 8 -16.10 -10.79 6.86
CA LEU A 8 -14.94 -10.53 7.70
C LEU A 8 -14.81 -9.03 7.93
N VAL A 9 -14.75 -8.59 9.18
CA VAL A 9 -14.55 -7.21 9.57
C VAL A 9 -13.09 -7.01 9.98
N ARG A 10 -12.48 -5.95 9.44
CA ARG A 10 -11.14 -5.47 9.78
C ARG A 10 -11.25 -4.19 10.57
N LEU A 11 -10.61 -4.15 11.73
CA LEU A 11 -10.73 -3.07 12.71
C LEU A 11 -9.37 -2.42 12.94
N ALA A 12 -9.33 -1.10 13.10
CA ALA A 12 -8.19 -0.42 13.70
C ALA A 12 -8.00 -0.90 15.16
N GLY A 13 -6.75 -1.09 15.58
CA GLY A 13 -6.43 -1.57 16.94
C GLY A 13 -6.64 -0.53 18.05
N VAL A 14 -6.66 0.76 17.70
CA VAL A 14 -6.80 1.90 18.62
C VAL A 14 -7.96 2.79 18.16
N PRO A 15 -8.79 3.34 19.07
CA PRO A 15 -9.84 4.28 18.69
C PRO A 15 -9.27 5.55 18.05
N PHE A 16 -9.97 6.09 17.05
CA PHE A 16 -9.48 7.21 16.26
C PHE A 16 -9.23 8.47 17.11
N ALA A 17 -10.10 8.71 18.10
CA ALA A 17 -10.01 9.87 18.99
C ALA A 17 -8.67 9.95 19.75
N VAL A 18 -8.02 8.82 20.02
CA VAL A 18 -6.71 8.77 20.69
C VAL A 18 -5.63 9.41 19.81
N TRP A 19 -5.64 9.09 18.52
CA TRP A 19 -4.73 9.70 17.54
C TRP A 19 -5.04 11.18 17.31
N ALA A 20 -6.33 11.52 17.19
CA ALA A 20 -6.79 12.90 17.02
C ALA A 20 -6.46 13.81 18.22
N GLY A 21 -6.30 13.25 19.43
CA GLY A 21 -5.93 13.98 20.65
C GLY A 21 -4.54 14.61 20.60
N ALA A 22 -3.65 14.12 19.72
CA ALA A 22 -2.34 14.73 19.49
C ALA A 22 -2.40 15.95 18.55
N GLY A 23 -3.55 16.22 17.94
CA GLY A 23 -3.80 17.45 17.20
C GLY A 23 -4.07 18.65 18.12
N SER A 24 -3.82 19.85 17.63
CA SER A 24 -4.14 21.13 18.27
C SER A 24 -4.80 22.09 17.27
N PRO A 25 -6.11 21.94 17.02
CA PRO A 25 -6.85 22.85 16.13
C PRO A 25 -6.67 24.33 16.51
N ALA A 26 -6.62 24.64 17.80
CA ALA A 26 -6.43 26.00 18.31
C ALA A 26 -5.08 26.62 17.91
N LEU A 27 -4.00 25.82 17.87
CA LEU A 27 -2.69 26.31 17.42
C LEU A 27 -2.75 26.70 15.93
N PHE A 28 -3.40 25.90 15.09
CA PHE A 28 -3.52 26.19 13.66
C PHE A 28 -4.48 27.35 13.36
N VAL A 29 -5.52 27.56 14.19
CA VAL A 29 -6.34 28.78 14.13
C VAL A 29 -5.51 30.01 14.48
N THR A 30 -4.65 29.93 15.50
CA THR A 30 -3.73 31.03 15.85
C THR A 30 -2.74 31.30 14.72
N ALA A 31 -2.17 30.25 14.13
CA ALA A 31 -1.26 30.35 13.00
C ALA A 31 -1.90 31.07 11.79
N ASP A 32 -3.16 30.74 11.49
CA ASP A 32 -3.90 31.37 10.39
C ASP A 32 -4.22 32.84 10.68
N ARG A 33 -4.68 33.17 11.89
CA ARG A 33 -4.90 34.57 12.32
C ARG A 33 -3.61 35.39 12.21
N LEU A 34 -2.48 34.80 12.59
CA LEU A 34 -1.19 35.46 12.53
C LEU A 34 -0.74 35.69 11.07
N ALA A 35 -0.95 34.72 10.19
CA ALA A 35 -0.70 34.87 8.76
C ALA A 35 -1.59 35.96 8.14
N ALA A 36 -2.88 36.01 8.51
CA ALA A 36 -3.81 37.04 8.05
C ALA A 36 -3.41 38.45 8.53
N ARG A 37 -3.06 38.60 9.82
CA ARG A 37 -2.55 39.86 10.38
C ARG A 37 -1.30 40.33 9.64
N GLN A 38 -0.39 39.40 9.33
CA GLN A 38 0.81 39.80 8.62
C GLN A 38 0.57 40.17 7.16
N ASN A 39 -0.37 39.50 6.48
CA ASN A 39 -0.73 39.92 5.13
C ASN A 39 -1.33 41.34 5.13
N ALA A 40 -2.21 41.64 6.09
CA ALA A 40 -2.76 42.99 6.26
C ALA A 40 -1.66 44.03 6.52
N PHE A 41 -0.69 43.69 7.37
CA PHE A 41 0.49 44.51 7.62
C PHE A 41 1.29 44.80 6.34
N ALA A 42 1.56 43.76 5.54
CA ALA A 42 2.34 43.88 4.32
C ALA A 42 1.62 44.74 3.25
N VAL A 43 0.32 44.54 3.07
CA VAL A 43 -0.50 45.37 2.17
C VAL A 43 -0.43 46.85 2.60
N ARG A 44 -0.57 47.13 3.89
CA ARG A 44 -0.45 48.50 4.43
C ARG A 44 0.95 49.07 4.24
N ALA A 45 2.00 48.28 4.43
CA ALA A 45 3.38 48.69 4.20
C ALA A 45 3.64 49.07 2.73
N HIS A 46 3.16 48.29 1.77
CA HIS A 46 3.28 48.63 0.35
C HIS A 46 2.51 49.90 -0.01
N ALA A 47 1.27 50.05 0.48
CA ALA A 47 0.48 51.27 0.25
C ALA A 47 1.21 52.52 0.77
N LEU A 48 1.78 52.45 1.97
CA LEU A 48 2.57 53.54 2.55
C LEU A 48 3.90 53.76 1.80
N SER A 49 4.51 52.71 1.24
CA SER A 49 5.69 52.82 0.38
C SER A 49 5.40 53.59 -0.92
N ALA A 50 4.26 53.33 -1.55
CA ALA A 50 3.81 54.05 -2.74
C ALA A 50 3.59 55.54 -2.43
N ARG A 51 2.81 55.82 -1.38
CA ARG A 51 2.52 57.19 -0.91
C ARG A 51 3.76 57.97 -0.52
N LEU A 52 4.76 57.34 0.13
CA LEU A 52 6.04 57.99 0.40
C LEU A 52 6.77 58.42 -0.88
N GLY A 53 6.69 57.61 -1.95
CA GLY A 53 7.29 57.93 -3.24
C GLY A 53 6.58 59.05 -3.99
N GLU A 54 5.27 59.19 -3.81
CA GLU A 54 4.42 60.16 -4.50
C GLU A 54 4.32 61.49 -3.73
N GLU A 55 4.13 61.45 -2.42
CA GLU A 55 3.78 62.61 -1.60
C GLU A 55 5.01 63.28 -0.96
N VAL A 56 6.07 62.53 -0.61
CA VAL A 56 7.16 63.03 0.25
C VAL A 56 8.50 63.11 -0.48
N VAL A 57 8.87 62.10 -1.26
CA VAL A 57 10.15 62.09 -2.00
C VAL A 57 10.29 63.29 -2.97
N PRO A 58 9.24 63.72 -3.68
CA PRO A 58 9.32 64.87 -4.60
C PRO A 58 9.35 66.25 -3.91
N ASP A 59 9.08 66.34 -2.60
CA ASP A 59 8.98 67.63 -1.91
C ASP A 59 10.34 68.35 -1.84
N GLY A 60 10.39 69.59 -2.34
CA GLY A 60 11.58 70.43 -2.40
C GLY A 60 12.09 70.89 -1.02
N ARG A 61 11.25 70.80 0.02
CA ARG A 61 11.60 71.16 1.41
C ARG A 61 12.37 70.06 2.14
N LEU A 62 12.49 68.88 1.54
CA LEU A 62 13.18 67.74 2.12
C LEU A 62 14.71 67.85 1.89
N ALA A 63 15.47 68.00 2.98
CA ALA A 63 16.92 68.04 2.91
C ALA A 63 17.51 66.75 2.29
N THR A 64 18.67 66.84 1.65
CA THR A 64 19.32 65.69 0.97
C THR A 64 19.52 64.48 1.89
N ALA A 65 19.88 64.71 3.16
CA ALA A 65 20.04 63.65 4.15
C ALA A 65 18.69 62.96 4.49
N ASP A 66 17.62 63.74 4.61
CA ASP A 66 16.28 63.23 4.93
C ASP A 66 15.66 62.50 3.76
N ARG A 67 15.88 62.99 2.53
CA ARG A 67 15.46 62.30 1.30
C ARG A 67 16.09 60.90 1.19
N ARG A 68 17.36 60.75 1.55
CA ARG A 68 18.01 59.42 1.61
C ARG A 68 17.36 58.51 2.66
N ALA A 69 17.03 59.04 3.84
CA ALA A 69 16.38 58.28 4.91
C ALA A 69 14.95 57.84 4.53
N VAL A 70 14.17 58.72 3.90
CA VAL A 70 12.83 58.42 3.37
C VAL A 70 12.89 57.37 2.27
N LEU A 71 13.85 57.47 1.33
CA LEU A 71 14.05 56.46 0.29
C LEU A 71 14.49 55.09 0.86
N ALA A 72 15.30 55.08 1.92
CA ALA A 72 15.63 53.84 2.62
C ALA A 72 14.40 53.23 3.31
N LEU A 73 13.57 54.04 3.97
CA LEU A 73 12.30 53.59 4.55
C LEU A 73 11.34 53.04 3.49
N ARG A 74 11.17 53.76 2.38
CA ARG A 74 10.36 53.33 1.23
C ARG A 74 10.81 51.97 0.71
N ARG A 75 12.12 51.77 0.50
CA ARG A 75 12.68 50.48 0.06
C ARG A 75 12.40 49.36 1.06
N ARG A 76 12.53 49.62 2.37
CA ARG A 76 12.20 48.63 3.41
C ARG A 76 10.72 48.25 3.39
N LEU A 77 9.83 49.24 3.30
CA LEU A 77 8.37 49.02 3.23
C LEU A 77 7.96 48.29 1.94
N HIS A 78 8.61 48.61 0.81
CA HIS A 78 8.40 47.91 -0.46
C HIS A 78 8.93 46.46 -0.43
N ALA A 79 9.95 46.19 0.38
CA ALA A 79 10.56 44.87 0.50
C ALA A 79 9.82 43.95 1.49
N VAL A 80 8.77 44.43 2.18
CA VAL A 80 7.95 43.57 3.02
C VAL A 80 7.23 42.56 2.11
N PRO A 81 7.41 41.25 2.31
CA PRO A 81 6.76 40.27 1.45
C PRO A 81 5.24 40.28 1.70
N THR A 82 4.45 40.24 0.62
CA THR A 82 3.00 40.07 0.66
C THR A 82 2.60 38.64 0.33
N VAL A 83 1.46 38.20 0.87
CA VAL A 83 0.79 36.98 0.40
C VAL A 83 -0.24 37.43 -0.63
N THR A 84 0.12 37.45 -1.92
CA THR A 84 -0.87 37.63 -2.98
C THR A 84 -1.67 36.33 -3.16
N PRO A 85 -3.01 36.32 -2.92
CA PRO A 85 -3.85 35.24 -3.42
C PRO A 85 -3.97 35.44 -4.94
N SER A 86 -3.29 34.63 -5.74
CA SER A 86 -3.73 34.47 -7.14
C SER A 86 -4.95 33.56 -7.15
N PRO A 87 -6.09 33.95 -7.76
CA PRO A 87 -7.05 32.95 -8.23
C PRO A 87 -6.35 32.07 -9.28
N PRO A 88 -6.75 30.79 -9.46
CA PRO A 88 -6.25 30.00 -10.56
C PRO A 88 -6.62 30.72 -11.86
N THR A 89 -5.62 31.18 -12.61
CA THR A 89 -5.83 31.67 -13.97
C THR A 89 -6.30 30.47 -14.79
N PRO A 90 -7.48 30.51 -15.45
CA PRO A 90 -7.77 29.52 -16.49
C PRO A 90 -6.67 29.61 -17.54
N GLY A 91 -6.10 28.46 -17.91
CA GLY A 91 -4.99 28.38 -18.85
C GLY A 91 -5.28 29.17 -20.11
N ALA A 92 -4.43 30.14 -20.42
CA ALA A 92 -4.41 30.80 -21.71
C ALA A 92 -3.99 29.75 -22.75
N GLY A 93 -4.99 29.30 -23.53
CA GLY A 93 -4.83 28.32 -24.59
C GLY A 93 -5.84 28.56 -25.69
N ALA A 94 -5.89 29.79 -26.23
CA ALA A 94 -6.27 30.13 -27.60
C ALA A 94 -6.22 31.66 -27.73
N ASP A 95 -5.31 32.17 -28.56
CA ASP A 95 -5.64 33.22 -29.53
C ASP A 95 -4.36 33.65 -30.28
N THR A 96 -4.25 33.15 -31.51
CA THR A 96 -3.50 33.81 -32.58
C THR A 96 -4.49 34.54 -33.47
N ALA A 97 -4.61 35.86 -33.32
CA ALA A 97 -4.99 36.76 -34.40
C ALA A 97 -4.64 38.21 -34.03
N SER A 98 -3.79 38.82 -34.86
CA SER A 98 -3.39 40.23 -34.79
C SER A 98 -4.55 41.20 -35.11
N PRO A 99 -4.43 42.48 -34.72
CA PRO A 99 -5.55 43.42 -34.67
C PRO A 99 -5.70 44.24 -35.97
N VAL A 100 -6.95 44.56 -36.33
CA VAL A 100 -7.29 45.72 -37.16
C VAL A 100 -8.33 46.57 -36.42
N SER A 101 -8.10 47.87 -36.52
CA SER A 101 -8.58 48.94 -35.66
C SER A 101 -10.04 49.38 -35.82
N ARG A 102 -10.60 49.81 -34.68
CA ARG A 102 -11.45 50.98 -34.41
C ARG A 102 -12.69 51.26 -35.29
N GLY A 103 -13.84 51.35 -34.63
CA GLY A 103 -15.00 52.13 -35.08
C GLY A 103 -16.12 52.17 -34.05
N THR A 104 -16.24 53.29 -33.35
CA THR A 104 -17.27 53.67 -32.37
C THR A 104 -18.68 53.76 -33.00
N VAL A 105 -19.75 53.57 -32.21
CA VAL A 105 -20.98 54.40 -32.09
C VAL A 105 -22.30 53.60 -31.86
N ALA A 106 -22.99 53.99 -30.78
CA ALA A 106 -24.44 54.08 -30.49
C ALA A 106 -25.42 52.88 -30.58
N THR A 107 -26.11 52.72 -29.45
CA THR A 107 -27.55 52.43 -29.22
C THR A 107 -28.47 52.25 -30.44
N VAL A 108 -29.38 51.25 -30.38
CA VAL A 108 -30.85 51.41 -30.26
C VAL A 108 -31.56 50.04 -30.23
N GLN A 109 -32.71 50.04 -29.56
CA GLN A 109 -33.74 49.01 -29.37
C GLN A 109 -34.17 48.24 -30.62
N GLY A 110 -34.76 47.06 -30.40
CA GLY A 110 -35.98 46.68 -31.13
C GLY A 110 -36.10 45.24 -31.60
N SER A 111 -36.97 44.50 -30.90
CA SER A 111 -38.01 43.63 -31.50
C SER A 111 -37.63 42.22 -32.02
N THR A 112 -38.18 41.25 -31.28
CA THR A 112 -38.75 39.94 -31.66
C THR A 112 -39.61 39.93 -32.94
N PRO A 113 -40.26 38.81 -33.37
CA PRO A 113 -39.92 37.36 -33.34
C PRO A 113 -40.28 36.64 -34.67
N GLY A 114 -40.04 35.31 -34.74
CA GLY A 114 -41.04 34.39 -35.31
C GLY A 114 -40.67 33.51 -36.50
N GLY A 115 -41.14 32.25 -36.44
CA GLY A 115 -41.44 31.37 -37.57
C GLY A 115 -40.47 30.20 -37.76
N THR A 116 -40.68 28.99 -37.20
CA THR A 116 -41.63 27.89 -37.54
C THR A 116 -41.33 27.11 -38.83
N GLU A 117 -41.33 25.78 -38.65
CA GLU A 117 -41.61 24.70 -39.63
C GLU A 117 -40.50 24.36 -40.66
N GLY A 118 -40.19 23.09 -40.97
CA GLY A 118 -40.76 21.80 -40.59
C GLY A 118 -40.16 20.65 -41.42
N SER A 119 -40.47 19.41 -41.00
CA SER A 119 -40.60 18.16 -41.79
C SER A 119 -39.37 17.59 -42.53
N ALA A 120 -38.87 16.40 -42.14
CA ALA A 120 -39.21 15.06 -42.67
C ALA A 120 -38.46 14.74 -44.00
N ALA A 121 -38.02 13.54 -44.39
CA ALA A 121 -38.21 12.17 -43.94
C ALA A 121 -37.06 11.28 -44.51
N SER A 122 -36.92 10.11 -43.89
CA SER A 122 -36.48 8.79 -44.40
C SER A 122 -35.92 8.58 -45.81
N GLY A 123 -34.95 7.65 -45.90
CA GLY A 123 -34.70 6.84 -47.10
C GLY A 123 -33.60 5.80 -46.87
N ALA A 124 -33.95 4.52 -47.00
CA ALA A 124 -33.14 3.33 -46.76
C ALA A 124 -32.52 2.72 -48.05
N GLY A 125 -31.63 1.73 -47.89
CA GLY A 125 -31.20 0.74 -48.91
C GLY A 125 -29.68 0.59 -48.99
N ALA A 126 -29.05 -0.52 -48.53
CA ALA A 126 -28.81 -1.82 -49.22
C ALA A 126 -27.86 -1.68 -50.44
N GLU A 127 -26.87 -2.52 -50.79
CA GLU A 127 -26.32 -3.82 -50.36
C GLU A 127 -25.00 -4.07 -51.17
N CYS A 128 -24.11 -4.90 -50.61
CA CYS A 128 -23.23 -5.94 -51.23
C CYS A 128 -22.19 -5.73 -52.38
N GLY A 129 -21.01 -6.34 -52.14
CA GLY A 129 -20.14 -7.10 -53.09
C GLY A 129 -18.86 -6.38 -53.56
N ALA A 130 -17.70 -6.99 -53.85
CA ALA A 130 -17.01 -8.27 -53.61
C ALA A 130 -15.63 -8.15 -54.33
N ASP A 131 -14.60 -8.80 -53.79
CA ASP A 131 -13.31 -9.32 -54.34
C ASP A 131 -12.58 -8.79 -55.61
N GLY A 132 -11.24 -8.80 -55.53
CA GLY A 132 -10.31 -8.81 -56.68
C GLY A 132 -8.81 -8.90 -56.29
N SER A 133 -8.12 -9.96 -56.73
CA SER A 133 -6.75 -10.42 -56.39
C SER A 133 -5.61 -9.95 -57.32
N ALA A 134 -4.37 -10.33 -56.92
CA ALA A 134 -3.13 -10.61 -57.70
C ALA A 134 -2.07 -9.47 -57.85
N VAL A 135 -0.75 -9.66 -58.00
CA VAL A 135 0.36 -10.57 -57.56
C VAL A 135 1.60 -10.24 -58.45
N HIS A 136 2.82 -10.34 -57.89
CA HIS A 136 4.17 -10.59 -58.48
C HIS A 136 5.21 -9.49 -58.83
N GLY A 137 6.47 -9.83 -58.43
CA GLY A 137 7.79 -9.38 -58.93
C GLY A 137 8.65 -8.72 -57.83
N GLY A 138 9.82 -9.19 -57.34
CA GLY A 138 10.82 -10.18 -57.79
C GLY A 138 12.11 -9.48 -58.25
N GLY A 139 13.26 -9.66 -57.55
CA GLY A 139 14.58 -9.27 -58.07
C GLY A 139 15.70 -9.04 -57.05
N ASP A 140 16.70 -9.94 -57.05
CA ASP A 140 17.86 -10.12 -56.16
C ASP A 140 19.09 -9.20 -56.39
N GLY A 141 19.99 -9.16 -55.39
CA GLY A 141 21.41 -9.53 -55.58
C GLY A 141 22.50 -8.44 -55.47
N GLY A 142 23.51 -8.68 -54.62
CA GLY A 142 24.82 -8.01 -54.73
C GLY A 142 25.70 -7.97 -53.47
N THR A 143 26.66 -8.90 -53.38
CA THR A 143 27.71 -9.08 -52.35
C THR A 143 29.04 -8.36 -52.66
N ALA A 144 29.82 -8.02 -51.61
CA ALA A 144 31.30 -7.97 -51.45
C ALA A 144 31.68 -6.82 -50.48
N GLY A 145 32.64 -6.87 -49.55
CA GLY A 145 33.73 -7.79 -49.24
C GLY A 145 34.99 -6.98 -48.85
N GLY A 146 35.55 -7.21 -47.65
CA GLY A 146 36.99 -7.08 -47.39
C GLY A 146 37.54 -5.90 -46.55
N ALA A 147 38.10 -6.24 -45.38
CA ALA A 147 39.51 -6.07 -44.99
C ALA A 147 39.80 -5.35 -43.65
N GLU A 148 40.78 -5.95 -42.96
CA GLU A 148 41.21 -5.84 -41.56
C GLU A 148 42.16 -4.69 -41.24
N ALA A 149 42.30 -4.36 -39.93
CA ALA A 149 43.54 -4.46 -39.13
C ALA A 149 43.73 -3.32 -38.10
N GLY A 150 44.10 -3.68 -36.86
CA GLY A 150 44.87 -2.81 -35.94
C GLY A 150 44.33 -2.64 -34.51
N ALA A 151 44.82 -3.46 -33.57
CA ALA A 151 44.77 -3.23 -32.11
C ALA A 151 46.02 -2.41 -31.63
N PRO A 152 46.29 -2.11 -30.32
CA PRO A 152 45.55 -2.21 -29.05
C PRO A 152 45.70 -0.90 -28.17
N PRO A 153 45.84 -0.91 -26.82
CA PRO A 153 44.77 -0.73 -25.84
C PRO A 153 44.91 0.56 -24.97
N GLY A 154 43.81 1.01 -24.36
CA GLY A 154 43.78 2.12 -23.41
C GLY A 154 42.99 1.78 -22.15
N VAL A 155 43.71 1.69 -21.03
CA VAL A 155 43.23 1.53 -19.65
C VAL A 155 42.33 2.71 -19.23
N SER A 156 41.17 2.43 -18.62
CA SER A 156 40.66 3.25 -17.49
C SER A 156 39.54 2.54 -16.71
N VAL A 157 39.84 2.19 -15.45
CA VAL A 157 39.33 2.80 -14.21
C VAL A 157 37.87 2.45 -13.91
N GLY A 158 37.71 1.52 -12.96
CA GLY A 158 36.43 1.14 -12.37
C GLY A 158 35.79 2.28 -11.58
N ALA A 159 34.47 2.39 -11.71
CA ALA A 159 33.63 3.23 -10.87
C ALA A 159 32.58 2.36 -10.15
N ALA A 160 32.46 2.65 -8.86
CA ALA A 160 31.77 1.88 -7.85
C ALA A 160 30.26 1.75 -8.07
N GLY A 161 29.74 0.59 -7.66
CA GLY A 161 28.32 0.25 -7.68
C GLY A 161 27.48 1.13 -6.76
N GLY A 162 26.45 1.75 -7.35
CA GLY A 162 25.31 2.31 -6.64
C GLY A 162 24.18 1.29 -6.59
N VAL A 163 23.93 0.73 -5.41
CA VAL A 163 22.82 -0.20 -5.15
C VAL A 163 21.52 0.60 -5.07
N GLY A 164 20.74 0.60 -6.14
CA GLY A 164 19.39 1.16 -6.18
C GLY A 164 18.37 0.20 -5.57
N ALA A 165 17.90 0.49 -4.35
CA ALA A 165 16.80 -0.20 -3.72
C ALA A 165 15.46 0.31 -4.30
N GLY A 166 14.85 -0.48 -5.19
CA GLY A 166 13.53 -0.20 -5.78
C GLY A 166 12.44 -1.00 -5.08
N ALA A 167 11.62 -0.33 -4.27
CA ALA A 167 10.44 -0.89 -3.62
C ALA A 167 9.23 -0.84 -4.57
N LEU A 168 8.63 -1.99 -4.88
CA LEU A 168 7.40 -2.09 -5.66
C LEU A 168 6.48 -3.09 -4.96
N ASP A 169 5.32 -2.61 -4.48
CA ASP A 169 4.46 -3.42 -3.61
C ASP A 169 2.97 -3.20 -3.91
N VAL A 170 2.27 -4.31 -4.10
CA VAL A 170 0.85 -4.46 -4.44
C VAL A 170 -0.01 -4.11 -3.23
N SER A 171 -1.10 -3.36 -3.44
CA SER A 171 -2.12 -3.10 -2.39
C SER A 171 -3.32 -4.00 -2.60
N VAL A 172 -3.10 -5.28 -2.38
CA VAL A 172 -4.03 -6.15 -1.66
C VAL A 172 -3.13 -6.82 -0.63
N GLY A 173 -3.39 -6.64 0.67
CA GLY A 173 -2.65 -7.22 1.79
C GLY A 173 -1.15 -7.58 1.62
N ALA A 174 -0.22 -6.63 1.78
CA ALA A 174 1.18 -6.93 2.07
C ALA A 174 1.82 -5.85 2.97
N ALA A 175 2.78 -6.27 3.78
CA ALA A 175 3.37 -5.53 4.88
C ALA A 175 4.13 -4.28 4.40
N GLY A 176 3.73 -3.10 4.86
CA GLY A 176 4.54 -1.90 4.70
C GLY A 176 5.74 -1.88 5.65
N GLY A 177 6.91 -2.19 5.08
CA GLY A 177 8.25 -1.62 5.28
C GLY A 177 8.77 -1.39 6.70
N ALA A 178 9.79 -2.15 7.07
CA ALA A 178 10.81 -1.72 8.03
C ALA A 178 11.81 -0.78 7.32
N GLU A 179 11.96 0.46 7.81
CA GLU A 179 13.04 1.36 7.37
C GLU A 179 14.40 0.83 7.89
N ALA A 180 15.32 0.56 6.95
CA ALA A 180 16.76 0.31 7.07
C ALA A 180 17.33 0.18 8.50
N GLY A 181 17.62 -1.06 8.89
CA GLY A 181 18.50 -1.37 10.02
C GLY A 181 19.96 -1.05 9.67
N VAL A 182 20.63 -0.31 10.55
CA VAL A 182 22.07 -0.02 10.56
C VAL A 182 22.85 -1.36 10.60
N PRO A 183 23.91 -1.57 9.79
CA PRO A 183 24.73 -2.78 9.87
C PRO A 183 25.50 -2.82 11.21
N PRO A 184 25.73 -3.99 11.81
CA PRO A 184 26.56 -4.11 13.01
C PRO A 184 28.01 -3.76 12.64
N GLY A 185 28.51 -2.66 13.21
CA GLY A 185 29.92 -2.29 13.14
C GLY A 185 30.78 -3.30 13.88
N VAL A 186 31.85 -3.73 13.22
CA VAL A 186 32.93 -4.55 13.73
C VAL A 186 33.59 -3.83 14.92
N ASN A 187 33.71 -4.53 16.05
CA ASN A 187 34.50 -4.10 17.20
C ASN A 187 35.99 -4.05 16.80
N ALA A 188 36.55 -2.84 16.74
CA ALA A 188 38.00 -2.62 16.77
C ALA A 188 38.38 -2.15 18.18
N GLY A 189 39.44 -2.76 18.72
CA GLY A 189 39.77 -2.79 20.14
C GLY A 189 39.95 -1.43 20.81
N ALA A 190 39.48 -1.39 22.06
CA ALA A 190 39.93 -0.43 23.05
C ALA A 190 41.33 -0.82 23.53
N THR A 191 42.32 0.04 23.30
CA THR A 191 43.57 0.07 24.07
C THR A 191 43.37 1.00 25.27
N GLY A 192 43.53 0.45 26.46
CA GLY A 192 43.22 1.09 27.73
C GLY A 192 44.37 1.83 28.40
N GLY A 193 44.09 2.19 29.66
CA GLY A 193 44.99 2.75 30.67
C GLY A 193 44.17 3.65 31.61
N ALA A 194 44.19 3.52 32.93
CA ALA A 194 44.97 2.68 33.83
C ALA A 194 44.37 2.73 35.26
N GLU A 195 44.93 1.89 36.15
CA GLU A 195 44.93 1.92 37.62
C GLU A 195 43.69 1.38 38.37
N ALA A 196 43.80 0.56 39.42
CA ALA A 196 44.91 -0.08 40.14
C ALA A 196 44.32 -1.21 41.03
N GLY A 197 45.13 -2.21 41.40
CA GLY A 197 44.76 -3.18 42.43
C GLY A 197 45.51 -4.52 42.32
N ALA A 198 46.59 -4.62 43.09
CA ALA A 198 47.44 -5.80 43.33
C ALA A 198 46.62 -7.01 43.86
N ALA A 199 47.06 -8.27 43.92
CA ALA A 199 48.39 -8.86 44.08
C ALA A 199 48.30 -10.40 43.93
N ARG A 200 49.42 -11.04 43.51
CA ARG A 200 50.00 -12.34 43.98
C ARG A 200 49.19 -13.64 43.74
N ASP A 201 49.74 -14.81 43.44
CA ASP A 201 51.06 -15.46 43.23
C ASP A 201 50.70 -16.78 42.47
N GLY A 202 51.51 -17.58 41.80
CA GLY A 202 52.94 -17.74 41.51
C GLY A 202 53.02 -18.82 40.39
N ALA A 203 53.91 -18.68 39.41
CA ALA A 203 55.26 -19.27 39.39
C ALA A 203 55.28 -20.80 39.23
N ASP A 204 55.57 -21.27 38.01
CA ASP A 204 56.66 -22.20 37.65
C ASP A 204 56.67 -22.33 36.11
N GLU A 205 57.60 -21.73 35.35
CA GLU A 205 59.02 -22.03 35.09
C GLU A 205 59.31 -23.19 34.10
N SER A 206 60.10 -22.84 33.07
CA SER A 206 61.08 -23.66 32.33
C SER A 206 60.58 -24.59 31.21
N ALA A 207 60.60 -24.20 29.93
CA ALA A 207 61.73 -24.04 28.99
C ALA A 207 62.23 -25.35 28.31
N ALA A 208 62.11 -25.44 26.97
CA ALA A 208 63.15 -25.95 26.05
C ALA A 208 62.77 -25.90 24.55
N ARG A 209 63.52 -25.07 23.81
CA ARG A 209 64.25 -25.29 22.52
C ARG A 209 63.55 -25.69 21.20
N GLY A 210 63.90 -24.91 20.15
CA GLY A 210 64.05 -25.32 18.74
C GLY A 210 63.29 -24.40 17.75
N ALA A 211 63.83 -23.29 17.21
CA ALA A 211 64.94 -23.06 16.26
C ALA A 211 64.51 -22.94 14.77
N GLY A 212 64.86 -21.79 14.16
CA GLY A 212 65.13 -21.59 12.72
C GLY A 212 64.00 -20.95 11.89
N GLY A 213 64.16 -19.84 11.15
CA GLY A 213 65.31 -18.97 10.90
C GLY A 213 65.04 -18.01 9.71
N GLY A 214 65.68 -16.82 9.74
CA GLY A 214 66.04 -15.90 8.62
C GLY A 214 64.89 -15.10 7.97
N GLY A 215 64.91 -13.78 7.76
CA GLY A 215 65.94 -12.71 7.67
C GLY A 215 65.53 -11.81 6.47
N GLY A 216 65.64 -10.48 6.44
CA GLY A 216 66.12 -9.45 7.37
C GLY A 216 65.95 -8.02 6.80
N ARG A 217 66.32 -7.04 7.65
CA ARG A 217 66.66 -5.60 7.46
C ARG A 217 65.54 -4.66 6.96
N ALA A 218 65.04 -3.68 7.74
CA ALA A 218 65.66 -2.47 8.34
C ALA A 218 66.15 -1.46 7.27
N VAL A 219 65.78 -0.18 7.28
CA VAL A 219 66.29 0.87 8.19
C VAL A 219 65.35 2.10 8.29
N VAL A 220 65.44 2.76 9.45
CA VAL A 220 64.77 3.95 10.01
C VAL A 220 65.53 5.25 9.71
N ALA A 221 64.83 6.40 9.62
CA ALA A 221 65.18 7.73 10.16
C ALA A 221 64.19 8.78 9.59
N GLY A 222 63.77 9.86 10.24
CA GLY A 222 64.11 10.50 11.51
C GLY A 222 63.23 11.75 11.69
N ALA A 223 63.10 12.21 12.93
CA ALA A 223 62.28 13.35 13.38
C ALA A 223 62.83 14.73 12.97
N VAL A 224 62.08 15.82 13.24
CA VAL A 224 62.46 16.94 14.14
C VAL A 224 61.43 18.11 14.07
N HIS A 225 61.19 18.73 15.23
CA HIS A 225 60.39 19.93 15.55
C HIS A 225 60.84 21.24 14.89
N GLY A 226 59.94 22.24 14.84
CA GLY A 226 60.33 23.65 14.70
C GLY A 226 59.17 24.66 14.72
N VAL A 227 59.14 25.50 15.76
CA VAL A 227 58.20 26.60 16.05
C VAL A 227 58.58 27.87 15.28
N GLY A 228 57.63 28.75 14.92
CA GLY A 228 57.96 30.13 14.51
C GLY A 228 56.77 31.02 14.11
N ARG A 229 56.64 32.18 14.77
CA ARG A 229 55.58 33.21 14.70
C ARG A 229 55.74 34.22 13.55
N GLY A 230 54.65 34.97 13.28
CA GLY A 230 54.61 36.36 12.77
C GLY A 230 54.10 36.46 11.32
N GLY A 231 53.24 37.39 10.89
CA GLY A 231 52.70 38.62 11.46
C GLY A 231 52.56 39.67 10.34
N GLY A 232 51.34 40.18 10.10
CA GLY A 232 51.03 41.36 9.26
C GLY A 232 51.13 41.18 7.74
N SER A 233 50.51 41.97 6.85
CA SER A 233 49.39 42.93 6.88
C SER A 233 49.25 43.48 5.45
N CYS A 234 48.07 44.01 5.10
CA CYS A 234 47.80 45.02 4.05
C CYS A 234 47.57 44.58 2.58
N SER A 235 46.28 44.55 2.22
CA SER A 235 45.58 45.40 1.21
C SER A 235 46.33 45.88 -0.05
N ARG A 236 45.75 45.70 -1.26
CA ARG A 236 44.84 46.60 -2.01
C ARG A 236 44.74 46.21 -3.51
N GLU A 237 43.54 46.46 -4.09
CA GLU A 237 43.19 46.89 -5.49
C GLU A 237 43.71 46.07 -6.70
N GLY A 238 43.00 45.87 -7.82
CA GLY A 238 41.67 46.16 -8.37
C GLY A 238 41.38 45.11 -9.48
N GLY A 239 40.14 44.82 -9.89
CA GLY A 239 39.37 45.63 -10.85
C GLY A 239 39.55 45.15 -12.30
N GLY A 240 38.58 44.42 -12.85
CA GLY A 240 38.54 44.04 -14.28
C GLY A 240 37.36 43.11 -14.61
N ALA A 241 36.40 43.61 -15.39
CA ALA A 241 35.11 43.01 -15.70
C ALA A 241 35.14 42.02 -16.88
N GLY A 242 34.15 41.12 -16.92
CA GLY A 242 33.79 40.32 -18.11
C GLY A 242 32.38 39.74 -17.96
N GLN A 243 31.46 40.17 -18.83
CA GLN A 243 30.04 39.83 -18.87
C GLN A 243 29.80 38.42 -19.45
N GLY A 244 28.69 37.79 -19.04
CA GLY A 244 28.11 36.62 -19.69
C GLY A 244 26.70 36.34 -19.17
N GLY A 245 25.69 36.61 -20.01
CA GLY A 245 24.27 36.59 -19.67
C GLY A 245 23.69 35.19 -19.43
N GLY A 246 22.70 35.13 -18.53
CA GLY A 246 21.88 33.96 -18.26
C GLY A 246 20.40 34.33 -18.25
N SER A 247 19.67 33.81 -19.22
CA SER A 247 18.22 33.93 -19.40
C SER A 247 17.44 33.47 -18.16
N ARG A 248 16.46 34.27 -17.75
CA ARG A 248 15.51 33.96 -16.67
C ARG A 248 14.51 32.89 -17.13
N PRO A 249 14.33 31.77 -16.41
CA PRO A 249 13.14 30.95 -16.57
C PRO A 249 11.95 31.65 -15.88
N GLY A 250 10.79 31.63 -16.57
CA GLY A 250 9.55 32.27 -16.17
C GLY A 250 9.04 31.83 -14.80
N GLY A 251 8.41 32.78 -14.10
CA GLY A 251 7.88 32.60 -12.75
C GLY A 251 6.68 31.66 -12.70
N GLY A 252 6.84 30.53 -12.02
CA GLY A 252 5.77 29.66 -11.55
C GLY A 252 5.33 30.01 -10.12
N GLY A 253 4.04 29.81 -9.84
CA GLY A 253 3.23 30.34 -8.72
C GLY A 253 3.80 30.25 -7.30
N GLY A 254 3.63 31.35 -6.55
CA GLY A 254 4.24 31.63 -5.24
C GLY A 254 3.33 31.51 -4.01
N ALA A 255 2.31 30.65 -4.02
CA ALA A 255 1.34 30.60 -2.92
C ALA A 255 1.91 30.13 -1.56
N GLY A 256 2.91 29.23 -1.56
CA GLY A 256 3.58 28.78 -0.32
C GLY A 256 4.83 29.56 0.06
N ARG A 257 5.53 30.12 -0.96
CA ARG A 257 6.73 30.93 -0.74
C ARG A 257 6.42 32.22 0.02
N GLY A 258 5.29 32.86 -0.27
CA GLY A 258 4.88 34.10 0.40
C GLY A 258 4.79 33.92 1.91
N VAL A 259 4.05 32.92 2.41
CA VAL A 259 3.84 32.73 3.86
C VAL A 259 5.14 32.40 4.59
N ALA A 260 6.02 31.58 4.01
CA ALA A 260 7.30 31.23 4.62
C ALA A 260 8.29 32.42 4.67
N GLU A 261 8.38 33.19 3.58
CA GLU A 261 9.20 34.42 3.52
C GLU A 261 8.65 35.52 4.42
N VAL A 262 7.32 35.59 4.56
CA VAL A 262 6.59 36.49 5.46
C VAL A 262 6.91 36.20 6.94
N PHE A 263 6.86 34.95 7.37
CA PHE A 263 7.25 34.59 8.73
C PHE A 263 8.76 34.72 8.97
N ALA A 264 9.60 34.46 7.97
CA ALA A 264 11.05 34.65 8.06
C ALA A 264 11.43 36.14 8.23
N TRP A 265 10.71 37.07 7.58
CA TRP A 265 10.85 38.51 7.77
C TRP A 265 10.58 38.94 9.22
N ALA A 266 9.52 38.42 9.84
CA ALA A 266 9.19 38.70 11.24
C ALA A 266 10.26 38.22 12.24
N THR A 267 11.08 37.22 11.85
CA THR A 267 12.23 36.72 12.63
C THR A 267 13.56 37.42 12.33
N GLY A 268 13.59 38.39 11.42
CA GLY A 268 14.80 39.13 11.04
C GLY A 268 15.81 38.33 10.20
N ARG A 269 15.39 37.24 9.53
CA ARG A 269 16.28 36.34 8.76
C ARG A 269 16.01 36.31 7.24
N GLY A 270 15.60 37.43 6.65
CA GLY A 270 15.40 37.55 5.19
C GLY A 270 16.58 38.21 4.47
N SER A 271 17.31 37.41 3.68
CA SER A 271 18.35 37.72 2.66
C SER A 271 19.56 38.58 3.07
N GLY A 272 20.76 38.06 2.77
CA GLY A 272 22.06 38.65 3.10
C GLY A 272 22.22 40.12 2.73
N GLY A 273 22.51 40.91 3.77
CA GLY A 273 22.88 42.31 3.72
C GLY A 273 23.02 42.78 5.16
N GLY A 274 24.25 42.95 5.64
CA GLY A 274 24.53 43.32 7.01
C GLY A 274 23.90 44.66 7.40
N ALA A 275 22.82 44.60 8.17
CA ALA A 275 22.37 45.61 9.13
C ALA A 275 21.44 44.90 10.12
N GLY A 276 21.98 44.57 11.29
CA GLY A 276 21.26 43.81 12.31
C GLY A 276 20.03 44.53 12.86
N GLY A 277 19.04 43.73 13.26
CA GLY A 277 18.18 43.97 14.43
C GLY A 277 17.21 45.16 14.44
N ALA A 278 17.27 46.10 13.50
CA ALA A 278 16.34 47.22 13.45
C ALA A 278 15.16 46.85 12.56
N GLY A 279 14.05 46.39 13.16
CA GLY A 279 12.74 46.38 12.50
C GLY A 279 12.34 47.79 12.02
N LEU A 280 11.13 47.94 11.48
CA LEU A 280 10.57 49.25 11.13
C LEU A 280 10.49 50.22 12.33
N LEU A 281 10.82 49.81 13.55
CA LEU A 281 11.14 50.69 14.70
C LEU A 281 12.14 51.82 14.35
N GLY A 282 13.01 51.65 13.36
CA GLY A 282 13.86 52.73 12.81
C GLY A 282 13.12 53.77 11.95
N CYS A 283 11.81 53.66 11.78
CA CYS A 283 10.97 54.59 11.02
C CYS A 283 10.45 55.76 11.84
N VAL A 284 10.38 55.65 13.18
CA VAL A 284 9.87 56.72 14.05
C VAL A 284 10.67 58.02 13.89
N PRO A 285 12.02 58.01 13.90
CA PRO A 285 12.80 59.22 13.67
C PRO A 285 12.65 59.81 12.26
N VAL A 286 12.25 59.00 11.28
CA VAL A 286 12.00 59.45 9.90
C VAL A 286 10.58 59.98 9.78
N ALA A 287 9.60 59.36 10.45
CA ALA A 287 8.22 59.83 10.54
C ALA A 287 8.14 61.19 11.23
N ASP A 288 8.98 61.45 12.24
CA ASP A 288 9.05 62.76 12.89
C ASP A 288 9.59 63.86 11.96
N ARG A 289 10.49 63.51 11.02
CA ARG A 289 10.95 64.43 9.96
C ARG A 289 9.90 64.63 8.87
N ILE A 290 9.12 63.59 8.55
CA ILE A 290 8.00 63.65 7.60
C ILE A 290 6.83 64.44 8.19
N ALA A 291 6.67 64.47 9.52
CA ALA A 291 5.52 65.10 10.18
C ALA A 291 5.37 66.59 9.85
N GLY A 292 6.47 67.31 9.55
CA GLY A 292 6.44 68.70 9.10
C GLY A 292 5.97 68.89 7.64
N LEU A 293 5.96 67.83 6.83
CA LEU A 293 5.56 67.86 5.41
C LEU A 293 4.20 67.19 5.18
N ALA A 294 3.97 66.04 5.81
CA ALA A 294 2.76 65.23 5.70
C ALA A 294 2.38 64.61 7.06
N PRO A 295 1.66 65.37 7.94
CA PRO A 295 1.33 64.92 9.30
C PRO A 295 0.50 63.63 9.34
N ALA A 296 -0.47 63.47 8.44
CA ALA A 296 -1.33 62.29 8.35
C ALA A 296 -0.52 61.03 7.99
N LEU A 297 0.36 61.13 6.99
CA LEU A 297 1.24 60.04 6.56
C LEU A 297 2.24 59.65 7.66
N ALA A 298 2.78 60.62 8.39
CA ALA A 298 3.60 60.36 9.57
C ALA A 298 2.82 59.62 10.67
N GLY A 299 1.55 59.96 10.89
CA GLY A 299 0.65 59.24 11.81
C GLY A 299 0.44 57.78 11.39
N GLU A 300 0.18 57.52 10.11
CA GLU A 300 0.02 56.17 9.58
C GLU A 300 1.30 55.33 9.65
N LEU A 301 2.48 55.93 9.44
CA LEU A 301 3.77 55.25 9.61
C LEU A 301 4.06 54.88 11.06
N ARG A 302 3.72 55.76 12.03
CA ARG A 302 3.82 55.42 13.46
C ARG A 302 2.85 54.31 13.84
N ALA A 303 1.63 54.33 13.32
CA ALA A 303 0.66 53.24 13.51
C ALA A 303 1.17 51.92 12.94
N LEU A 304 1.74 51.92 11.73
CA LEU A 304 2.37 50.74 11.14
C LEU A 304 3.54 50.22 12.00
N ALA A 305 4.35 51.10 12.58
CA ALA A 305 5.42 50.68 13.51
C ALA A 305 4.87 50.01 14.78
N GLY A 306 3.73 50.50 15.30
CA GLY A 306 2.99 49.87 16.38
C GLY A 306 2.48 48.48 15.99
N ASP A 307 1.85 48.36 14.82
CA ASP A 307 1.36 47.08 14.27
C ASP A 307 2.52 46.06 14.12
N GLU A 308 3.70 46.50 13.69
CA GLU A 308 4.89 45.65 13.56
C GLU A 308 5.36 45.13 14.92
N ALA A 309 5.37 45.98 15.95
CA ALA A 309 5.77 45.61 17.30
C ALA A 309 4.80 44.58 17.90
N GLU A 310 3.49 44.80 17.74
CA GLU A 310 2.47 43.83 18.13
C GLU A 310 2.60 42.50 17.40
N LEU A 311 2.83 42.55 16.08
CA LEU A 311 2.98 41.36 15.25
C LEU A 311 4.21 40.53 15.65
N ARG A 312 5.32 41.19 15.96
CA ARG A 312 6.53 40.56 16.51
C ARG A 312 6.27 39.92 17.88
N GLY A 313 5.52 40.61 18.75
CA GLY A 313 5.09 40.08 20.04
C GLY A 313 4.20 38.84 19.90
N ALA A 314 3.23 38.89 18.98
CA ALA A 314 2.34 37.79 18.66
C ALA A 314 3.11 36.59 18.07
N TYR A 315 4.09 36.82 17.20
CA TYR A 315 4.93 35.76 16.65
C TYR A 315 5.84 35.11 17.70
N ALA A 316 6.41 35.90 18.61
CA ALA A 316 7.19 35.37 19.73
C ALA A 316 6.32 34.51 20.67
N ALA A 317 5.08 34.95 20.93
CA ALA A 317 4.10 34.16 21.70
C ALA A 317 3.73 32.86 20.97
N PHE A 318 3.46 32.93 19.66
CA PHE A 318 3.17 31.76 18.83
C PHE A 318 4.33 30.76 18.79
N THR A 319 5.58 31.24 18.73
CA THR A 319 6.77 30.37 18.80
C THR A 319 6.82 29.59 20.11
N ARG A 320 6.48 30.22 21.25
CA ARG A 320 6.36 29.54 22.55
C ARG A 320 5.21 28.54 22.56
N GLN A 321 4.06 28.89 21.97
CA GLN A 321 2.93 27.97 21.84
C GLN A 321 3.28 26.73 21.01
N VAL A 322 4.00 26.88 19.89
CA VAL A 322 4.48 25.75 19.07
C VAL A 322 5.43 24.85 19.87
N ALA A 323 6.35 25.43 20.63
CA ALA A 323 7.26 24.66 21.48
C ALA A 323 6.52 23.88 22.58
N ALA A 324 5.57 24.53 23.26
CA ALA A 324 4.73 23.89 24.28
C ALA A 324 3.84 22.79 23.69
N GLU A 325 3.28 23.02 22.50
CA GLU A 325 2.49 22.02 21.79
C GLU A 325 3.33 20.80 21.38
N ARG A 326 4.57 20.99 20.95
CA ARG A 326 5.48 19.89 20.64
C ARG A 326 5.74 19.02 21.87
N GLU A 327 6.00 19.63 23.01
CA GLU A 327 6.20 18.94 24.29
C GLU A 327 4.94 18.20 24.74
N ARG A 328 3.76 18.85 24.64
CA ARG A 328 2.46 18.23 24.93
C ARG A 328 2.23 17.00 24.05
N ALA A 329 2.40 17.13 22.73
CA ALA A 329 2.19 16.04 21.79
C ALA A 329 3.20 14.90 22.00
N GLY A 330 4.48 15.22 22.26
CA GLY A 330 5.52 14.24 22.57
C GLY A 330 5.19 13.44 23.83
N THR A 331 4.83 14.13 24.92
CA THR A 331 4.42 13.51 26.19
C THR A 331 3.16 12.66 26.01
N MET A 332 2.15 13.17 25.32
CA MET A 332 0.91 12.43 25.05
C MET A 332 1.18 11.15 24.25
N LEU A 333 2.00 11.22 23.20
CA LEU A 333 2.35 10.06 22.38
C LEU A 333 3.13 9.01 23.17
N LEU A 334 4.05 9.45 24.03
CA LEU A 334 4.79 8.56 24.91
C LEU A 334 3.86 7.87 25.92
N GLU A 335 2.96 8.63 26.55
CA GLU A 335 1.99 8.07 27.50
C GLU A 335 0.99 7.12 26.83
N THR A 336 0.52 7.47 25.63
CA THR A 336 -0.35 6.62 24.82
C THR A 336 0.36 5.30 24.49
N ALA A 337 1.65 5.34 24.13
CA ALA A 337 2.43 4.13 23.87
C ALA A 337 2.59 3.21 25.09
N ARG A 338 2.44 3.75 26.31
CA ARG A 338 2.50 2.98 27.58
C ARG A 338 1.14 2.42 27.99
N THR A 339 0.09 3.19 27.77
CA THR A 339 -1.26 2.93 28.30
C THR A 339 -2.17 2.21 27.33
N GLU A 340 -2.08 2.47 26.03
CA GLU A 340 -2.90 1.83 25.01
C GLU A 340 -2.38 0.42 24.71
N PRO A 341 -3.11 -0.66 25.08
CA PRO A 341 -2.56 -2.03 25.01
C PRO A 341 -2.19 -2.43 23.59
N ALA A 342 -3.03 -2.12 22.61
CA ALA A 342 -2.81 -2.50 21.22
C ALA A 342 -1.57 -1.80 20.63
N LEU A 343 -1.38 -0.51 20.92
CA LEU A 343 -0.20 0.22 20.48
C LEU A 343 1.07 -0.29 21.18
N ARG A 344 0.99 -0.52 22.49
CA ARG A 344 2.12 -1.00 23.30
C ARG A 344 2.62 -2.36 22.82
N GLU A 345 1.74 -3.34 22.64
CA GLU A 345 2.14 -4.66 22.16
C GLU A 345 2.70 -4.60 20.73
N PHE A 346 2.09 -3.80 19.85
CA PHE A 346 2.62 -3.55 18.50
C PHE A 346 4.04 -2.97 18.53
N LEU A 347 4.30 -1.98 19.40
CA LEU A 347 5.63 -1.36 19.52
C LEU A 347 6.67 -2.30 20.09
N ARG A 348 6.30 -3.18 21.03
CA ARG A 348 7.22 -4.20 21.57
C ARG A 348 7.75 -5.15 20.50
N SER A 349 6.91 -5.50 19.53
CA SER A 349 7.33 -6.31 18.38
C SER A 349 8.05 -5.48 17.31
N ALA A 350 7.44 -4.37 16.87
CA ALA A 350 7.89 -3.63 15.70
C ALA A 350 9.10 -2.70 15.95
N ALA A 351 9.24 -2.17 17.17
CA ALA A 351 10.30 -1.21 17.52
C ALA A 351 10.60 -1.20 19.03
N PRO A 352 11.18 -2.30 19.58
CA PRO A 352 11.33 -2.50 21.02
C PRO A 352 12.17 -1.44 21.74
N ARG A 353 13.00 -0.67 21.02
CA ARG A 353 13.85 0.38 21.59
C ARG A 353 13.22 1.77 21.61
N VAL A 354 12.20 2.05 20.79
CA VAL A 354 11.70 3.43 20.61
C VAL A 354 11.13 4.01 21.90
N VAL A 355 10.30 3.26 22.64
CA VAL A 355 9.71 3.73 23.90
C VAL A 355 10.77 3.88 24.99
N PRO A 356 11.61 2.85 25.30
CA PRO A 356 12.66 3.00 26.31
C PRO A 356 13.67 4.12 26.01
N ASP A 357 14.00 4.35 24.74
CA ASP A 357 14.94 5.41 24.34
C ASP A 357 14.31 6.79 24.61
N LEU A 358 13.06 6.99 24.23
CA LEU A 358 12.32 8.24 24.51
C LEU A 358 12.19 8.51 26.00
N GLU A 359 11.89 7.48 26.81
CA GLU A 359 11.81 7.59 28.28
C GLU A 359 13.14 8.04 28.87
N ARG A 360 14.27 7.42 28.47
CA ARG A 360 15.60 7.80 28.96
C ARG A 360 15.95 9.24 28.58
N HIS A 361 15.67 9.64 27.34
CA HIS A 361 15.92 11.01 26.90
C HIS A 361 15.03 12.03 27.61
N ALA A 362 13.76 11.69 27.87
CA ALA A 362 12.83 12.56 28.61
C ALA A 362 13.24 12.70 30.09
N ALA A 363 13.64 11.60 30.74
CA ALA A 363 14.14 11.59 32.11
C ALA A 363 15.46 12.38 32.26
N ALA A 364 16.29 12.41 31.22
CA ALA A 364 17.50 13.22 31.17
C ALA A 364 17.25 14.71 30.89
N GLY A 365 15.99 15.14 30.74
CA GLY A 365 15.63 16.53 30.41
C GLY A 365 16.04 16.98 29.01
N GLU A 366 16.28 16.03 28.08
CA GLU A 366 16.61 16.40 26.70
C GLU A 366 15.42 17.13 26.05
N PRO A 367 15.65 18.24 25.33
CA PRO A 367 14.56 19.00 24.74
C PRO A 367 13.83 18.16 23.68
N TRP A 368 12.50 18.17 23.71
CA TRP A 368 11.63 17.51 22.71
C TRP A 368 11.89 17.98 21.27
N GLY A 369 12.45 19.19 21.14
CA GLY A 369 12.92 19.74 19.86
C GLY A 369 14.23 19.13 19.36
N GLY A 370 14.92 18.26 20.09
CA GLY A 370 16.20 17.64 19.70
C GLY A 370 16.06 16.55 18.63
N LYS A 371 17.13 16.27 17.88
CA LYS A 371 17.11 15.29 16.76
C LYS A 371 16.61 13.90 17.18
N ARG A 372 17.04 13.40 18.35
CA ARG A 372 16.68 12.07 18.87
C ARG A 372 15.21 11.98 19.25
N GLN A 373 14.74 12.91 20.09
CA GLN A 373 13.34 13.03 20.49
C GLN A 373 12.41 13.16 19.26
N ARG A 374 12.71 14.05 18.31
CA ARG A 374 11.93 14.20 17.06
C ARG A 374 11.87 12.93 16.22
N LYS A 375 12.94 12.12 16.18
CA LYS A 375 12.94 10.84 15.44
C LYS A 375 11.99 9.84 16.10
N GLY A 376 12.05 9.70 17.43
CA GLY A 376 11.19 8.79 18.17
C GLY A 376 9.71 9.21 18.15
N VAL A 377 9.42 10.49 18.39
CA VAL A 377 8.06 11.06 18.31
C VAL A 377 7.46 10.88 16.92
N GLY A 378 8.23 11.14 15.86
CA GLY A 378 7.80 10.90 14.48
C GLY A 378 7.49 9.44 14.18
N TYR A 379 8.19 8.50 14.82
CA TYR A 379 7.87 7.07 14.74
C TYR A 379 6.56 6.76 15.47
N LEU A 380 6.42 7.20 16.73
CA LEU A 380 5.20 6.98 17.53
C LEU A 380 3.96 7.56 16.85
N TRP A 381 4.05 8.75 16.27
CA TRP A 381 2.98 9.38 15.49
C TRP A 381 2.50 8.50 14.34
N ARG A 382 3.43 7.95 13.54
CA ARG A 382 3.10 7.05 12.43
C ARG A 382 2.55 5.72 12.92
N ALA A 383 3.10 5.17 14.00
CA ALA A 383 2.64 3.92 14.60
C ALA A 383 1.20 4.04 15.14
N LEU A 384 0.91 5.12 15.86
CA LEU A 384 -0.43 5.42 16.37
C LEU A 384 -1.40 5.71 15.22
N GLY A 385 -1.02 6.56 14.25
CA GLY A 385 -1.85 6.84 13.07
C GLY A 385 -2.17 5.59 12.26
N ARG A 386 -1.22 4.64 12.16
CA ARG A 386 -1.50 3.31 11.58
C ARG A 386 -2.52 2.54 12.42
N ALA A 387 -2.31 2.45 13.74
CA ALA A 387 -3.17 1.69 14.63
C ALA A 387 -4.58 2.27 14.78
N ALA A 388 -4.77 3.55 14.44
CA ALA A 388 -6.04 4.26 14.56
C ALA A 388 -6.80 4.43 13.24
N ALA A 389 -6.09 4.68 12.13
CA ALA A 389 -6.71 5.03 10.84
C ALA A 389 -6.55 3.96 9.75
N LYS A 390 -5.78 2.88 9.99
CA LYS A 390 -5.64 1.76 9.07
C LYS A 390 -6.18 0.48 9.68
N THR A 391 -7.03 -0.20 8.93
CA THR A 391 -7.70 -1.46 9.30
C THR A 391 -6.96 -2.68 8.78
N THR A 392 -5.94 -2.52 7.92
CA THR A 392 -5.17 -3.65 7.38
C THR A 392 -4.57 -4.50 8.53
N PRO A 393 -4.88 -5.80 8.60
CA PRO A 393 -4.42 -6.68 9.69
C PRO A 393 -2.90 -6.63 9.83
N ARG A 394 -2.43 -6.36 11.06
CA ARG A 394 -1.01 -6.42 11.43
C ARG A 394 -0.92 -6.39 12.93
N ASP A 395 -0.53 -7.52 13.51
CA ASP A 395 -0.30 -7.64 14.94
C ASP A 395 -1.54 -7.12 15.71
N TRP A 396 -1.34 -6.34 16.77
CA TRP A 396 -2.41 -5.67 17.50
C TRP A 396 -2.90 -4.36 16.85
N ALA A 397 -2.19 -3.81 15.88
CA ALA A 397 -2.53 -2.53 15.25
C ALA A 397 -3.70 -2.64 14.25
N GLY A 398 -4.07 -3.85 13.82
CA GLY A 398 -5.27 -4.11 13.04
C GLY A 398 -5.82 -5.50 13.37
N GLN A 399 -7.11 -5.57 13.73
CA GLN A 399 -7.74 -6.76 14.31
C GLN A 399 -8.87 -7.28 13.41
N LEU A 400 -9.23 -8.55 13.57
CA LEU A 400 -10.25 -9.22 12.76
C LEU A 400 -11.46 -9.63 13.60
N ALA A 401 -12.65 -9.56 13.00
CA ALA A 401 -13.89 -10.08 13.56
C ALA A 401 -14.75 -10.70 12.45
N VAL A 402 -15.69 -11.57 12.80
CA VAL A 402 -16.62 -12.20 11.86
C VAL A 402 -18.04 -11.77 12.20
N LEU A 403 -18.84 -11.43 11.19
CA LEU A 403 -20.26 -11.14 11.33
C LEU A 403 -21.09 -12.00 10.37
N PRO A 404 -22.25 -12.50 10.79
CA PRO A 404 -23.22 -13.08 9.87
C PRO A 404 -23.74 -12.04 8.87
N VAL A 405 -24.09 -12.50 7.68
CA VAL A 405 -24.79 -11.69 6.66
C VAL A 405 -26.28 -12.02 6.73
N ARG A 406 -27.14 -11.01 6.78
CA ARG A 406 -28.60 -11.23 6.79
C ARG A 406 -29.05 -11.78 5.45
N LEU A 407 -29.47 -13.04 5.44
CA LEU A 407 -30.09 -13.67 4.28
C LEU A 407 -31.54 -13.17 4.13
N PRO A 408 -32.03 -12.98 2.90
CA PRO A 408 -33.44 -12.67 2.67
C PRO A 408 -34.31 -13.79 3.26
N SER A 409 -35.27 -13.43 4.11
CA SER A 409 -36.23 -14.39 4.63
C SER A 409 -37.04 -14.94 3.47
N ARG A 410 -37.09 -16.28 3.30
CA ARG A 410 -37.97 -16.93 2.33
C ARG A 410 -39.40 -16.38 2.56
N PRO A 411 -40.12 -15.88 1.54
CA PRO A 411 -41.45 -15.33 1.77
C PRO A 411 -42.29 -16.43 2.43
N ALA A 412 -42.83 -16.12 3.61
CA ALA A 412 -43.78 -16.99 4.25
C ALA A 412 -44.89 -17.27 3.24
N ARG A 413 -45.24 -18.54 3.03
CA ARG A 413 -46.46 -18.92 2.31
C ARG A 413 -47.65 -18.46 3.16
N SER A 414 -47.98 -17.18 3.09
CA SER A 414 -49.26 -16.64 3.52
C SER A 414 -49.62 -15.55 2.53
N ALA A 415 -50.58 -15.89 1.68
CA ALA A 415 -51.25 -14.95 0.80
C ALA A 415 -51.96 -13.85 1.61
N ALA A 416 -52.21 -12.73 0.92
CA ALA A 416 -53.10 -11.64 1.31
C ALA A 416 -52.61 -10.65 2.38
N SER A 417 -51.67 -9.79 1.98
CA SER A 417 -51.77 -8.36 2.26
C SER A 417 -51.10 -7.59 1.11
N PRO A 418 -51.80 -6.63 0.45
CA PRO A 418 -51.19 -5.73 -0.52
C PRO A 418 -50.37 -4.67 0.21
N GLY A 419 -49.27 -5.13 0.78
CA GLY A 419 -48.17 -4.32 1.28
C GLY A 419 -46.94 -5.16 0.97
N GLY A 420 -46.11 -4.68 0.03
CA GLY A 420 -44.83 -5.33 -0.26
C GLY A 420 -44.01 -5.52 1.02
N PRO A 421 -42.96 -6.35 1.01
CA PRO A 421 -42.10 -6.52 2.18
C PRO A 421 -41.70 -5.14 2.69
N SER A 422 -42.12 -4.80 3.92
CA SER A 422 -41.77 -3.54 4.54
C SER A 422 -40.27 -3.59 4.83
N TYR A 423 -39.47 -2.97 3.96
CA TYR A 423 -38.06 -2.68 4.22
C TYR A 423 -37.97 -1.55 5.26
N GLU A 424 -38.45 -1.78 6.48
CA GLU A 424 -38.29 -0.84 7.60
C GLU A 424 -36.92 -0.99 8.31
N ASP A 425 -36.06 -1.91 7.89
CA ASP A 425 -34.74 -2.14 8.50
C ASP A 425 -33.57 -1.57 7.64
N GLY A 426 -33.23 -0.29 7.86
CA GLY A 426 -31.84 0.21 7.83
C GLY A 426 -31.36 0.97 6.58
N THR A 427 -30.90 2.21 6.76
CA THR A 427 -30.16 3.04 5.76
C THR A 427 -28.64 2.80 5.77
N VAL A 428 -28.16 1.79 6.50
CA VAL A 428 -26.73 1.56 6.76
C VAL A 428 -26.32 0.14 6.45
N LEU A 429 -25.07 -0.06 6.03
CA LEU A 429 -24.51 -1.40 5.78
C LEU A 429 -24.23 -2.17 7.08
N LEU A 430 -23.77 -1.45 8.11
CA LEU A 430 -23.29 -2.00 9.37
C LEU A 430 -23.97 -1.30 10.57
N PRO A 431 -25.12 -1.79 11.06
CA PRO A 431 -25.91 -1.13 12.09
C PRO A 431 -25.26 -1.24 13.48
N GLY A 432 -24.29 -0.37 13.75
CA GLY A 432 -23.74 -0.07 15.07
C GLY A 432 -23.24 -1.25 15.93
N PRO A 433 -22.48 -2.25 15.43
CA PRO A 433 -21.74 -3.12 16.33
C PRO A 433 -20.77 -2.30 17.20
N ALA A 434 -20.63 -2.66 18.47
CA ALA A 434 -19.56 -2.20 19.34
C ALA A 434 -18.52 -3.32 19.45
N PRO A 435 -17.21 -3.04 19.30
CA PRO A 435 -16.18 -3.99 19.66
C PRO A 435 -16.31 -4.33 21.14
N GLU A 436 -16.36 -5.62 21.46
CA GLU A 436 -16.31 -6.02 22.86
C GLU A 436 -14.92 -5.73 23.42
N PRO A 437 -14.80 -4.98 24.52
CA PRO A 437 -13.52 -4.71 25.15
C PRO A 437 -12.98 -5.94 25.90
N ALA A 438 -13.83 -6.96 26.08
CA ALA A 438 -13.57 -8.08 26.97
C ALA A 438 -12.97 -9.33 26.32
N GLU A 439 -13.14 -9.57 25.01
CA GLU A 439 -12.77 -10.86 24.41
C GLU A 439 -11.91 -10.68 23.16
N THR A 440 -10.60 -10.85 23.32
CA THR A 440 -9.62 -10.91 22.24
C THR A 440 -9.00 -12.30 22.14
N ALA A 441 -8.56 -12.67 20.94
CA ALA A 441 -7.76 -13.84 20.67
C ALA A 441 -6.61 -13.45 19.72
N ALA A 442 -5.60 -14.30 19.59
CA ALA A 442 -4.54 -14.08 18.62
C ALA A 442 -3.94 -15.40 18.13
N ARG A 443 -3.36 -15.36 16.93
CA ARG A 443 -2.54 -16.45 16.40
C ARG A 443 -1.17 -15.89 16.08
N ARG A 444 -0.14 -16.51 16.67
CA ARG A 444 1.26 -16.24 16.35
C ARG A 444 1.75 -17.35 15.44
N THR A 445 2.39 -16.99 14.34
CA THR A 445 2.95 -17.94 13.39
C THR A 445 4.40 -17.58 13.11
N GLU A 446 5.26 -18.59 13.16
CA GLU A 446 6.67 -18.48 12.82
C GLU A 446 6.87 -17.88 11.42
N ASN A 447 7.87 -17.00 11.27
CA ASN A 447 8.21 -16.45 9.97
C ASN A 447 8.80 -17.56 9.10
N VAL A 448 8.12 -17.85 8.00
CA VAL A 448 8.46 -18.96 7.11
C VAL A 448 9.83 -18.81 6.46
N HIS A 449 10.28 -17.59 6.17
CA HIS A 449 11.61 -17.36 5.58
C HIS A 449 12.73 -17.69 6.58
N LEU A 450 12.52 -17.36 7.87
CA LEU A 450 13.47 -17.72 8.93
C LEU A 450 13.45 -19.22 9.23
N LEU A 451 12.27 -19.85 9.20
CA LEU A 451 12.17 -21.31 9.24
C LEU A 451 12.98 -21.93 8.11
N TRP A 452 12.72 -21.52 6.88
CA TRP A 452 13.37 -22.04 5.69
C TRP A 452 14.89 -21.87 5.72
N SER A 453 15.37 -20.70 6.18
CA SER A 453 16.80 -20.44 6.38
C SER A 453 17.43 -21.43 7.36
N ARG A 454 16.76 -21.74 8.48
CA ARG A 454 17.23 -22.74 9.45
C ARG A 454 17.20 -24.16 8.90
N LEU A 455 16.19 -24.49 8.10
CA LEU A 455 16.05 -25.81 7.50
C LEU A 455 17.13 -26.10 6.46
N ARG A 456 17.59 -25.09 5.72
CA ARG A 456 18.71 -25.20 4.78
C ARG A 456 20.02 -25.59 5.47
N ASP A 457 20.22 -25.13 6.70
CA ASP A 457 21.43 -25.41 7.47
C ASP A 457 21.34 -26.76 8.23
N LEU A 458 20.24 -27.50 8.08
CA LEU A 458 20.05 -28.82 8.70
C LEU A 458 21.00 -29.87 8.08
N HIS A 459 21.73 -30.59 8.93
CA HIS A 459 22.61 -31.66 8.48
C HIS A 459 21.84 -33.00 8.35
N LEU A 460 21.55 -33.42 7.11
CA LEU A 460 20.78 -34.66 6.87
C LEU A 460 21.49 -35.93 7.34
N GLY A 461 22.83 -35.92 7.49
CA GLY A 461 23.59 -37.07 8.01
C GLY A 461 23.13 -37.53 9.40
N THR A 462 22.66 -36.60 10.23
CA THR A 462 22.18 -36.85 11.61
C THR A 462 20.69 -36.56 11.78
N ALA A 463 19.96 -36.27 10.69
CA ALA A 463 18.55 -35.95 10.73
C ALA A 463 17.69 -37.16 11.12
N ALA A 464 16.57 -36.89 11.77
CA ALA A 464 15.61 -37.92 12.17
C ALA A 464 14.92 -38.55 10.94
N PRO A 465 14.54 -39.84 11.00
CA PRO A 465 13.97 -40.56 9.86
C PRO A 465 12.63 -40.01 9.35
N HIS A 466 11.91 -39.24 10.17
CA HIS A 466 10.63 -38.63 9.83
C HIS A 466 10.76 -37.26 9.13
N VAL A 467 11.98 -36.75 8.93
CA VAL A 467 12.20 -35.50 8.19
C VAL A 467 11.65 -35.64 6.78
N LEU A 468 10.78 -34.72 6.37
CA LEU A 468 10.18 -34.71 5.04
C LEU A 468 11.10 -34.00 4.05
N LEU A 469 11.29 -34.60 2.88
CA LEU A 469 12.09 -34.06 1.78
C LEU A 469 11.24 -33.89 0.53
N ALA A 470 11.56 -32.86 -0.26
CA ALA A 470 11.01 -32.62 -1.59
C ALA A 470 12.11 -32.01 -2.49
N PRO A 471 12.00 -32.10 -3.82
CA PRO A 471 12.92 -31.43 -4.73
C PRO A 471 12.73 -29.91 -4.67
N ALA A 472 13.74 -29.18 -5.14
CA ALA A 472 13.60 -27.76 -5.44
C ALA A 472 12.48 -27.55 -6.48
N PRO A 473 11.71 -26.45 -6.40
CA PRO A 473 10.46 -26.33 -7.15
C PRO A 473 10.63 -26.25 -8.66
N LEU A 474 11.70 -25.59 -9.11
CA LEU A 474 11.98 -25.32 -10.52
C LEU A 474 13.10 -26.24 -10.99
N HIS A 475 12.74 -27.35 -11.62
CA HIS A 475 13.72 -28.25 -12.21
C HIS A 475 13.16 -28.95 -13.45
N HIS A 476 14.03 -29.29 -14.39
CA HIS A 476 13.70 -30.09 -15.57
C HIS A 476 14.91 -30.94 -16.00
N VAL A 477 14.67 -31.92 -16.87
CA VAL A 477 15.69 -32.82 -17.40
C VAL A 477 15.88 -32.64 -18.91
N THR A 478 17.12 -32.88 -19.39
CA THR A 478 17.47 -32.97 -20.81
C THR A 478 18.31 -34.23 -21.09
N GLY A 479 18.27 -34.74 -22.33
CA GLY A 479 19.01 -35.94 -22.75
C GLY A 479 18.49 -37.24 -22.11
N ASP A 480 19.29 -38.31 -22.14
CA ASP A 480 18.98 -39.61 -21.50
C ASP A 480 19.75 -39.79 -20.18
N VAL A 481 19.41 -40.81 -19.39
CA VAL A 481 20.18 -41.15 -18.18
C VAL A 481 21.62 -41.50 -18.59
N GLY A 482 22.61 -40.94 -17.89
CA GLY A 482 24.04 -41.15 -18.16
C GLY A 482 24.68 -40.15 -19.13
N SER A 483 23.93 -39.59 -20.09
CA SER A 483 24.39 -38.58 -21.07
C SER A 483 23.75 -37.20 -20.92
N GLY A 484 22.61 -37.13 -20.23
CA GLY A 484 21.79 -35.95 -20.03
C GLY A 484 22.07 -35.19 -18.73
N HIS A 485 21.29 -34.12 -18.52
CA HIS A 485 21.45 -33.20 -17.39
C HIS A 485 20.12 -32.90 -16.68
N LEU A 486 20.17 -32.76 -15.36
CA LEU A 486 19.13 -32.19 -14.51
C LEU A 486 19.50 -30.72 -14.26
N HIS A 487 18.60 -29.80 -14.61
CA HIS A 487 18.75 -28.37 -14.33
C HIS A 487 17.82 -28.00 -13.19
N VAL A 488 18.36 -27.33 -12.18
CA VAL A 488 17.64 -27.00 -10.94
C VAL A 488 17.89 -25.55 -10.55
N CYS A 489 16.84 -24.77 -10.34
CA CYS A 489 16.94 -23.42 -9.80
C CYS A 489 16.95 -23.50 -8.27
N VAL A 490 18.08 -23.15 -7.66
CA VAL A 490 18.31 -23.21 -6.22
C VAL A 490 18.55 -21.82 -5.64
N VAL A 491 18.34 -21.67 -4.34
CA VAL A 491 18.70 -20.44 -3.61
C VAL A 491 20.21 -20.35 -3.47
N ASP A 492 20.76 -19.18 -3.75
CA ASP A 492 22.18 -18.88 -3.55
C ASP A 492 22.55 -19.06 -2.06
N PRO A 493 23.54 -19.91 -1.74
CA PRO A 493 24.00 -20.14 -0.37
C PRO A 493 24.73 -18.95 0.27
N GLY A 494 25.01 -17.87 -0.47
CA GLY A 494 25.64 -16.66 0.08
C GLY A 494 24.84 -15.96 1.20
N PRO A 495 25.48 -15.11 2.02
CA PRO A 495 24.89 -14.49 3.22
C PRO A 495 23.68 -13.58 2.97
N GLY A 496 23.29 -13.37 1.71
CA GLY A 496 22.12 -12.60 1.31
C GLY A 496 20.85 -13.41 1.03
N GLY A 497 20.93 -14.72 0.79
CA GLY A 497 19.78 -15.65 0.64
C GLY A 497 18.66 -15.28 -0.36
N GLY A 498 18.77 -14.15 -1.08
CA GLY A 498 17.69 -13.54 -1.86
C GLY A 498 17.90 -13.62 -3.37
N ARG A 499 18.88 -14.41 -3.85
CA ARG A 499 19.13 -14.64 -5.27
C ARG A 499 18.97 -16.13 -5.58
N LEU A 500 18.38 -16.43 -6.72
CA LEU A 500 18.28 -17.79 -7.25
C LEU A 500 19.36 -18.00 -8.32
N ARG A 501 19.88 -19.21 -8.44
CA ARG A 501 20.85 -19.63 -9.45
C ARG A 501 20.45 -20.97 -10.06
N TRP A 502 20.76 -21.19 -11.33
CA TRP A 502 20.63 -22.52 -11.93
C TRP A 502 21.87 -23.36 -11.64
N LEU A 503 21.65 -24.63 -11.31
CA LEU A 503 22.64 -25.67 -11.23
C LEU A 503 22.34 -26.72 -12.30
N THR A 504 23.40 -27.23 -12.92
CA THR A 504 23.31 -28.33 -13.89
C THR A 504 24.05 -29.53 -13.33
N LEU A 505 23.35 -30.65 -13.20
CA LEU A 505 23.87 -31.90 -12.65
C LEU A 505 23.78 -33.00 -13.71
N ARG A 506 24.78 -33.89 -13.78
CA ARG A 506 24.70 -35.07 -14.66
C ARG A 506 23.59 -36.00 -14.16
N ARG A 507 22.77 -36.51 -15.08
CA ARG A 507 21.74 -37.51 -14.77
C ARG A 507 22.38 -38.86 -14.47
N THR A 508 22.33 -39.29 -13.22
CA THR A 508 22.76 -40.62 -12.77
C THR A 508 21.54 -41.44 -12.35
N GLU A 509 21.63 -42.76 -12.39
CA GLU A 509 20.51 -43.64 -12.01
C GLU A 509 20.02 -43.38 -10.58
N VAL A 510 20.94 -43.12 -9.64
CA VAL A 510 20.59 -42.79 -8.25
C VAL A 510 19.87 -41.43 -8.14
N LEU A 511 20.31 -40.43 -8.90
CA LEU A 511 19.65 -39.11 -8.92
C LEU A 511 18.24 -39.22 -9.50
N GLU A 512 18.07 -39.96 -10.60
CA GLU A 512 16.76 -40.20 -11.21
C GLU A 512 15.82 -40.93 -10.25
N ALA A 513 16.29 -42.00 -9.60
CA ALA A 513 15.49 -42.73 -8.61
C ALA A 513 15.04 -41.84 -7.44
N VAL A 514 15.91 -40.93 -6.97
CA VAL A 514 15.56 -39.95 -5.92
C VAL A 514 14.49 -38.97 -6.42
N MET A 515 14.66 -38.40 -7.63
CA MET A 515 13.73 -37.43 -8.19
C MET A 515 12.37 -38.06 -8.51
N GLU A 516 12.35 -39.27 -9.06
CA GLU A 516 11.14 -40.04 -9.35
C GLU A 516 10.37 -40.38 -8.06
N ALA A 517 11.08 -40.81 -7.01
CA ALA A 517 10.46 -41.08 -5.72
C ALA A 517 9.77 -39.84 -5.13
N LEU A 518 10.33 -38.64 -5.38
CA LEU A 518 9.80 -37.38 -4.85
C LEU A 518 8.89 -36.61 -5.81
N ALA A 519 8.61 -37.14 -7.01
CA ALA A 519 7.92 -36.39 -8.07
C ALA A 519 6.49 -35.96 -7.68
N ALA A 520 5.72 -36.81 -7.00
CA ALA A 520 4.30 -36.56 -6.74
C ALA A 520 4.00 -35.94 -5.36
N THR A 521 4.85 -36.19 -4.35
CA THR A 521 4.63 -35.76 -2.98
C THR A 521 5.93 -35.77 -2.17
N PRO A 522 6.09 -34.88 -1.18
CA PRO A 522 7.15 -35.01 -0.19
C PRO A 522 7.12 -36.39 0.47
N ARG A 523 8.30 -36.96 0.74
CA ARG A 523 8.47 -38.23 1.45
C ARG A 523 9.33 -38.07 2.69
N THR A 524 9.11 -38.92 3.69
CA THR A 524 10.03 -38.99 4.84
C THR A 524 11.37 -39.54 4.38
N LEU A 525 12.44 -39.12 5.06
CA LEU A 525 13.80 -39.55 4.78
C LEU A 525 13.92 -41.09 4.79
N ALA A 526 13.33 -41.76 5.78
CA ALA A 526 13.30 -43.23 5.81
C ALA A 526 12.53 -43.86 4.66
N ALA A 527 11.39 -43.28 4.24
CA ALA A 527 10.62 -43.80 3.12
C ALA A 527 11.33 -43.58 1.77
N LEU A 528 12.08 -42.49 1.64
CA LEU A 528 12.93 -42.22 0.48
C LEU A 528 14.10 -43.21 0.43
N GLU A 529 14.77 -43.46 1.55
CA GLU A 529 15.85 -44.43 1.64
C GLU A 529 15.40 -45.84 1.28
N ALA A 530 14.23 -46.26 1.79
CA ALA A 530 13.62 -47.54 1.47
C ALA A 530 13.19 -47.66 0.00
N ALA A 531 12.83 -46.55 -0.65
CA ALA A 531 12.38 -46.54 -2.05
C ALA A 531 13.54 -46.59 -3.06
N VAL A 532 14.70 -46.00 -2.72
CA VAL A 532 15.82 -45.83 -3.67
C VAL A 532 16.83 -46.97 -3.60
N GLY A 533 17.03 -47.61 -2.45
CA GLY A 533 18.05 -48.66 -2.34
C GLY A 533 17.90 -49.61 -1.15
N PRO A 534 18.65 -50.73 -1.15
CA PRO A 534 18.60 -51.71 -0.07
C PRO A 534 19.18 -51.15 1.24
N PRO A 535 18.84 -51.73 2.41
CA PRO A 535 19.33 -51.26 3.72
C PRO A 535 20.85 -51.11 3.83
N SER A 536 21.61 -51.97 3.14
CA SER A 536 23.08 -51.92 3.11
C SER A 536 23.66 -50.66 2.45
N ALA A 537 22.92 -50.02 1.54
CA ALA A 537 23.35 -48.82 0.83
C ALA A 537 22.95 -47.51 1.56
N GLN A 538 22.16 -47.59 2.62
CA GLN A 538 21.60 -46.43 3.33
C GLN A 538 22.66 -45.42 3.80
N PRO A 539 23.84 -45.81 4.35
CA PRO A 539 24.84 -44.82 4.77
C PRO A 539 25.38 -43.96 3.60
N VAL A 540 25.57 -44.57 2.44
CA VAL A 540 26.04 -43.89 1.23
C VAL A 540 24.92 -43.02 0.65
N LEU A 541 23.70 -43.56 0.58
CA LEU A 541 22.52 -42.81 0.14
C LEU A 541 22.26 -41.59 1.03
N ARG A 542 22.37 -41.73 2.35
CA ARG A 542 22.25 -40.64 3.33
C ARG A 542 23.27 -39.52 3.07
N SER A 543 24.51 -39.89 2.76
CA SER A 543 25.57 -38.93 2.40
C SER A 543 25.28 -38.24 1.07
N PHE A 544 24.76 -38.97 0.09
CA PHE A 544 24.33 -38.42 -1.20
C PHE A 544 23.16 -37.44 -1.05
N LEU A 545 22.12 -37.81 -0.28
CA LEU A 545 20.99 -36.92 0.04
C LEU A 545 21.44 -35.67 0.79
N ALA A 546 22.38 -35.79 1.74
CA ALA A 546 22.97 -34.65 2.43
C ALA A 546 23.72 -33.70 1.48
N HIS A 547 24.40 -34.24 0.48
CA HIS A 547 25.04 -33.44 -0.56
C HIS A 547 24.02 -32.72 -1.45
N LEU A 548 22.96 -33.40 -1.90
CA LEU A 548 21.89 -32.76 -2.68
C LEU A 548 21.19 -31.66 -1.89
N HIS A 549 21.00 -31.84 -0.57
CA HIS A 549 20.47 -30.80 0.31
C HIS A 549 21.41 -29.60 0.43
N SER A 550 22.72 -29.81 0.59
CA SER A 550 23.69 -28.70 0.68
C SER A 550 23.82 -27.90 -0.63
N LEU A 551 23.54 -28.53 -1.77
CA LEU A 551 23.41 -27.86 -3.07
C LEU A 551 22.09 -27.10 -3.24
N GLY A 552 21.08 -27.38 -2.41
CA GLY A 552 19.72 -26.83 -2.51
C GLY A 552 18.82 -27.57 -3.50
N VAL A 553 19.24 -28.74 -4.00
CA VAL A 553 18.45 -29.60 -4.91
C VAL A 553 17.31 -30.27 -4.17
N LEU A 554 17.56 -30.67 -2.93
CA LEU A 554 16.54 -31.13 -1.99
C LEU A 554 16.25 -30.04 -0.97
N GLN A 555 14.99 -29.94 -0.57
CA GLN A 555 14.53 -29.07 0.50
C GLN A 555 13.83 -29.87 1.59
N VAL A 556 14.03 -29.45 2.84
CA VAL A 556 13.30 -30.00 3.98
C VAL A 556 11.93 -29.34 4.06
N CYS A 557 10.89 -30.17 4.12
CA CYS A 557 9.51 -29.72 4.25
C CYS A 557 9.10 -29.65 5.72
N ALA A 558 8.51 -28.54 6.12
CA ALA A 558 8.02 -28.36 7.49
C ALA A 558 6.85 -27.36 7.51
N ALA A 559 5.90 -27.61 8.40
CA ALA A 559 4.88 -26.62 8.72
C ALA A 559 5.45 -25.60 9.72
N PRO A 560 5.23 -24.29 9.53
CA PRO A 560 5.61 -23.29 10.53
C PRO A 560 4.89 -23.52 11.84
N HIS A 561 5.60 -23.34 12.95
CA HIS A 561 4.97 -23.42 14.25
C HIS A 561 3.93 -22.30 14.41
N ALA A 562 2.75 -22.65 14.93
CA ALA A 562 1.69 -21.70 15.22
C ALA A 562 1.20 -21.89 16.65
N ALA A 563 1.26 -20.80 17.43
CA ALA A 563 0.73 -20.74 18.79
C ALA A 563 -0.57 -19.94 18.79
N ARG A 564 -1.57 -20.43 19.52
CA ARG A 564 -2.86 -19.77 19.68
C ARG A 564 -3.00 -19.18 21.07
N LEU A 565 -3.45 -17.94 21.14
CA LEU A 565 -3.99 -17.32 22.33
C LEU A 565 -5.53 -17.42 22.23
N PRO A 566 -6.19 -18.28 23.04
CA PRO A 566 -7.64 -18.45 22.97
C PRO A 566 -8.36 -17.19 23.46
N TRP A 567 -9.68 -17.14 23.24
CA TRP A 567 -10.53 -16.06 23.72
C TRP A 567 -10.32 -15.83 25.22
N THR A 568 -9.74 -14.68 25.58
CA THR A 568 -9.38 -14.35 26.97
C THR A 568 -10.20 -13.17 27.48
N PRO A 569 -10.92 -13.28 28.63
CA PRO A 569 -11.62 -12.16 29.26
C PRO A 569 -10.65 -11.10 29.84
N THR A 570 -10.75 -9.82 29.45
CA THR A 570 -9.84 -8.75 29.95
C THR A 570 -9.98 -8.42 31.44
N ARG A 571 -11.03 -8.87 32.14
CA ARG A 571 -11.16 -8.66 33.60
C ARG A 571 -10.07 -9.37 34.41
N ARG A 572 -9.50 -10.48 33.93
CA ARG A 572 -8.41 -11.19 34.62
C ARG A 572 -7.04 -10.56 34.42
N THR A 573 -6.83 -9.78 33.36
CA THR A 573 -5.54 -9.10 33.13
C THR A 573 -5.40 -7.82 33.96
N ARG A 574 -6.49 -7.12 34.31
CA ARG A 574 -6.42 -5.94 35.20
C ARG A 574 -6.07 -6.28 36.66
N HIS A 575 -6.60 -7.39 37.21
CA HIS A 575 -6.28 -7.79 38.59
C HIS A 575 -4.87 -8.39 38.74
N ARG A 576 -4.36 -9.12 37.73
CA ARG A 576 -3.02 -9.72 37.82
C ARG A 576 -1.88 -8.70 37.69
N THR A 577 -2.11 -7.56 37.03
CA THR A 577 -1.12 -6.48 36.93
C THR A 577 -1.13 -5.51 38.12
N ALA A 578 -2.20 -5.49 38.93
CA ALA A 578 -2.32 -4.60 40.07
C ALA A 578 -1.79 -5.20 41.38
N GLU A 579 -1.79 -6.54 41.53
CA GLU A 579 -1.34 -7.21 42.75
C GLU A 579 0.07 -7.83 42.65
N ALA A 580 0.70 -7.81 41.47
CA ALA A 580 2.09 -8.24 41.32
C ALA A 580 3.05 -7.12 41.79
N GLY A 581 3.25 -7.04 43.10
CA GLY A 581 4.40 -6.34 43.66
C GLY A 581 5.73 -6.93 43.12
N PRO A 582 6.85 -6.20 43.23
CA PRO A 582 8.13 -6.54 42.58
C PRO A 582 8.87 -7.75 43.18
N GLY A 583 8.16 -8.79 43.66
CA GLY A 583 8.80 -9.91 44.36
C GLY A 583 8.03 -11.24 44.47
N SER A 584 6.90 -11.47 43.80
CA SER A 584 6.22 -12.78 43.89
C SER A 584 6.48 -13.67 42.67
N THR A 585 7.53 -14.49 42.75
CA THR A 585 7.69 -15.70 41.94
C THR A 585 6.71 -16.77 42.45
N GLY A 586 5.55 -16.90 41.79
CA GLY A 586 4.52 -17.88 42.14
C GLY A 586 3.86 -18.46 40.88
N GLU A 587 4.41 -19.58 40.41
CA GLU A 587 3.77 -20.67 39.64
C GLU A 587 2.81 -20.28 38.50
N LEU A 588 3.40 -19.92 37.35
CA LEU A 588 2.82 -20.17 36.03
C LEU A 588 3.05 -21.64 35.67
N HIS A 589 2.13 -22.53 36.05
CA HIS A 589 2.13 -23.89 35.54
C HIS A 589 1.23 -24.03 34.30
N THR A 590 1.92 -24.52 33.25
CA THR A 590 1.47 -25.32 32.09
C THR A 590 0.75 -24.66 30.91
N ALA A 591 1.49 -23.81 30.18
CA ALA A 591 1.54 -23.82 28.70
C ALA A 591 2.78 -23.12 28.11
N GLU A 592 3.82 -22.87 28.91
CA GLU A 592 4.97 -22.03 28.54
C GLU A 592 6.34 -22.73 28.67
N ALA A 593 6.35 -24.05 28.81
CA ALA A 593 7.58 -24.83 29.03
C ALA A 593 7.96 -25.66 27.80
N VAL A 594 8.19 -25.02 26.66
CA VAL A 594 9.19 -25.46 25.66
C VAL A 594 9.88 -24.21 25.10
N LEU A 595 11.12 -24.00 25.55
CA LEU A 595 12.12 -22.98 25.14
C LEU A 595 11.93 -21.55 25.68
N PRO A 596 12.45 -21.27 26.91
CA PRO A 596 12.77 -19.92 27.34
C PRO A 596 14.02 -19.43 26.57
N GLY A 597 13.90 -18.33 25.81
CA GLY A 597 15.09 -17.64 25.27
C GLY A 597 14.98 -16.90 23.92
N THR A 598 13.89 -17.03 23.15
CA THR A 598 13.77 -16.40 21.79
C THR A 598 12.48 -15.61 21.58
N VAL A 599 11.98 -15.00 22.66
CA VAL A 599 10.71 -14.26 22.69
C VAL A 599 10.73 -13.06 21.72
N GLY A 600 10.10 -13.21 20.55
CA GLY A 600 9.57 -12.10 19.74
C GLY A 600 10.28 -11.74 18.42
N ARG A 601 11.47 -12.29 18.11
CA ARG A 601 12.11 -12.07 16.80
C ARG A 601 11.73 -13.18 15.83
N GLY A 602 11.13 -12.81 14.70
CA GLY A 602 10.92 -13.75 13.60
C GLY A 602 9.60 -14.51 13.60
N ALA A 603 8.52 -13.93 14.12
CA ALA A 603 7.15 -14.45 14.00
C ALA A 603 6.18 -13.30 13.71
N PHE A 604 5.07 -13.58 13.04
CA PHE A 604 3.99 -12.63 12.83
C PHE A 604 2.79 -12.97 13.71
N LEU A 605 1.97 -11.96 14.01
CA LEU A 605 0.77 -12.09 14.82
C LEU A 605 -0.45 -11.56 14.07
N ASP A 606 -1.53 -12.33 14.12
CA ASP A 606 -2.87 -11.92 13.71
C ASP A 606 -3.75 -11.87 14.97
N SER A 607 -4.42 -10.74 15.18
CA SER A 607 -5.29 -10.53 16.35
C SER A 607 -6.77 -10.52 15.96
N TYR A 608 -7.60 -11.04 16.86
CA TYR A 608 -9.03 -11.26 16.66
C TYR A 608 -9.83 -10.67 17.81
N ARG A 609 -11.05 -10.21 17.53
CA ARG A 609 -11.96 -9.59 18.49
C ARG A 609 -13.41 -9.99 18.20
N LYS A 610 -14.25 -10.07 19.23
CA LYS A 610 -15.71 -10.20 19.07
C LYS A 610 -16.41 -8.85 18.97
N LEU A 611 -17.52 -8.83 18.24
CA LEU A 611 -18.40 -7.67 18.11
C LEU A 611 -19.74 -7.99 18.80
N ARG A 612 -20.31 -7.02 19.53
CA ARG A 612 -21.64 -7.10 20.16
C ARG A 612 -22.51 -5.93 19.73
N ARG A 613 -23.83 -6.07 19.84
CA ARG A 613 -24.74 -4.92 19.73
C ARG A 613 -24.70 -4.07 21.02
N PRO A 614 -24.75 -2.73 20.95
CA PRO A 614 -24.75 -1.86 22.13
C PRO A 614 -25.98 -2.09 23.03
N PRO A 615 -25.88 -1.90 24.36
CA PRO A 615 -26.93 -2.22 25.33
C PRO A 615 -28.25 -1.44 25.14
N SER A 616 -28.21 -0.27 24.49
CA SER A 616 -29.37 0.61 24.31
C SER A 616 -30.50 0.02 23.46
N ALA A 617 -30.24 -1.04 22.69
CA ALA A 617 -31.24 -1.72 21.87
C ALA A 617 -32.07 -2.80 22.62
N ARG A 618 -31.78 -3.07 23.91
CA ARG A 618 -32.43 -4.14 24.69
C ARG A 618 -33.82 -3.82 25.23
N LYS A 619 -34.44 -2.70 24.84
CA LYS A 619 -35.63 -2.19 25.55
C LYS A 619 -36.96 -2.92 25.32
N ASN A 620 -37.05 -3.87 24.37
CA ASN A 620 -38.31 -4.60 24.17
C ASN A 620 -38.09 -6.09 24.46
N GLY A 621 -38.53 -6.50 25.65
CA GLY A 621 -38.44 -7.86 26.15
C GLY A 621 -39.31 -8.86 25.38
N THR A 622 -39.01 -10.14 25.65
CA THR A 622 -39.65 -11.38 25.19
C THR A 622 -39.12 -11.97 23.88
N GLY A 623 -38.25 -12.98 24.01
CA GLY A 623 -37.85 -13.87 22.91
C GLY A 623 -36.44 -14.42 23.07
N ALA A 624 -36.33 -15.70 23.44
CA ALA A 624 -35.08 -16.39 23.71
C ALA A 624 -34.11 -16.49 22.50
N GLY A 625 -32.82 -16.23 22.78
CA GLY A 625 -31.65 -16.97 22.25
C GLY A 625 -31.47 -17.11 20.73
N HIS A 626 -31.13 -16.01 20.03
CA HIS A 626 -30.25 -15.97 18.83
C HIS A 626 -30.35 -14.64 18.05
N ARG A 627 -31.34 -13.78 18.35
CA ARG A 627 -31.63 -12.54 17.60
C ARG A 627 -30.76 -11.32 17.95
N ASP A 628 -29.76 -11.49 18.82
CA ASP A 628 -29.00 -10.38 19.42
C ASP A 628 -27.62 -10.11 18.78
N ASP A 629 -27.15 -10.96 17.85
CA ASP A 629 -25.83 -10.80 17.24
C ASP A 629 -25.82 -9.73 16.12
N PRO A 630 -24.78 -8.89 16.01
CA PRO A 630 -24.65 -7.93 14.91
C PRO A 630 -24.56 -8.64 13.56
N TYR A 631 -25.18 -8.08 12.52
CA TYR A 631 -25.18 -8.64 11.17
C TYR A 631 -25.00 -7.56 10.10
N VAL A 632 -24.58 -7.99 8.91
CA VAL A 632 -24.50 -7.13 7.71
C VAL A 632 -25.87 -7.07 7.02
N THR A 633 -26.25 -5.89 6.54
CA THR A 633 -27.54 -5.63 5.85
C THR A 633 -27.34 -4.98 4.48
N ASN A 634 -28.42 -4.71 3.73
CA ASN A 634 -28.38 -3.97 2.45
C ASN A 634 -27.40 -4.54 1.41
N VAL A 635 -27.15 -5.84 1.46
CA VAL A 635 -26.23 -6.53 0.55
C VAL A 635 -26.71 -6.52 -0.91
N PRO A 636 -28.02 -6.62 -1.23
CA PRO A 636 -28.50 -6.45 -2.61
C PRO A 636 -28.07 -5.12 -3.24
N GLN A 637 -28.14 -4.01 -2.50
CA GLN A 637 -27.71 -2.70 -2.97
C GLN A 637 -26.19 -2.61 -3.16
N VAL A 638 -25.40 -3.28 -2.31
CA VAL A 638 -23.95 -3.41 -2.54
C VAL A 638 -23.67 -4.19 -3.83
N ALA A 639 -24.44 -5.25 -4.12
CA ALA A 639 -24.29 -6.02 -5.36
C ALA A 639 -24.65 -5.20 -6.60
N GLU A 640 -25.69 -4.37 -6.53
CA GLU A 640 -26.07 -3.43 -7.58
C GLU A 640 -24.98 -2.37 -7.82
N GLY A 641 -24.48 -1.73 -6.75
CA GLY A 641 -23.36 -0.79 -6.84
C GLY A 641 -22.09 -1.44 -7.41
N LEU A 642 -21.81 -2.71 -7.07
CA LEU A 642 -20.69 -3.45 -7.65
C LEU A 642 -20.87 -3.68 -9.16
N ALA A 643 -22.09 -3.97 -9.63
CA ALA A 643 -22.36 -4.14 -11.06
C ALA A 643 -22.05 -2.85 -11.83
N LEU A 644 -22.50 -1.70 -11.33
CA LEU A 644 -22.17 -0.39 -11.92
C LEU A 644 -20.65 -0.10 -11.86
N ALA A 645 -19.99 -0.40 -10.74
CA ALA A 645 -18.55 -0.24 -10.60
C ALA A 645 -17.76 -1.12 -11.60
N ARG A 646 -18.22 -2.35 -11.87
CA ARG A 646 -17.61 -3.23 -12.89
C ARG A 646 -17.76 -2.65 -14.29
N ARG A 647 -18.94 -2.12 -14.64
CA ARG A 647 -19.17 -1.44 -15.92
C ARG A 647 -18.26 -0.21 -16.08
N LEU A 648 -18.14 0.59 -15.03
CA LEU A 648 -17.22 1.73 -15.01
C LEU A 648 -15.75 1.30 -15.17
N SER A 649 -15.33 0.24 -14.48
CA SER A 649 -13.98 -0.33 -14.60
C SER A 649 -13.72 -0.83 -16.02
N ALA A 650 -14.68 -1.51 -16.65
CA ALA A 650 -14.58 -1.98 -18.03
C ALA A 650 -14.46 -0.82 -19.02
N LEU A 651 -15.17 0.29 -18.77
CA LEU A 651 -15.03 1.51 -19.55
C LEU A 651 -13.61 2.10 -19.44
N CYS A 652 -13.05 2.19 -18.24
CA CYS A 652 -11.65 2.63 -18.06
C CYS A 652 -10.65 1.68 -18.74
N GLU A 653 -10.90 0.36 -18.69
CA GLU A 653 -10.06 -0.64 -19.36
C GLU A 653 -10.11 -0.54 -20.88
N SER A 654 -11.25 -0.13 -21.46
CA SER A 654 -11.41 0.03 -22.92
C SER A 654 -10.50 1.09 -23.54
N GLU A 655 -10.00 2.04 -22.74
CA GLU A 655 -9.05 3.07 -23.18
C GLU A 655 -7.61 2.54 -23.27
N ARG A 656 -7.32 1.41 -22.62
CA ARG A 656 -5.99 0.80 -22.70
C ARG A 656 -5.82 0.19 -24.10
N PRO A 657 -4.64 0.36 -24.74
CA PRO A 657 -4.41 -0.19 -26.07
C PRO A 657 -4.77 -1.68 -26.07
N SER A 658 -5.69 -2.04 -26.97
CA SER A 658 -6.08 -3.42 -27.21
C SER A 658 -4.97 -4.13 -27.98
N ASP A 659 -3.82 -4.33 -27.35
CA ASP A 659 -2.81 -5.27 -27.83
C ASP A 659 -3.31 -6.69 -27.55
N SER A 660 -4.30 -7.12 -28.33
CA SER A 660 -4.68 -8.51 -28.61
C SER A 660 -4.42 -9.52 -27.47
N GLY A 661 -5.20 -9.46 -26.40
CA GLY A 661 -5.15 -10.43 -25.28
C GLY A 661 -3.85 -10.37 -24.49
N GLY A 662 -3.86 -10.82 -23.23
CA GLY A 662 -2.70 -10.74 -22.31
C GLY A 662 -1.39 -11.43 -22.78
N ARG A 663 -1.31 -11.94 -24.02
CA ARG A 663 -0.12 -12.49 -24.67
C ARG A 663 0.89 -11.41 -25.08
N SER A 664 0.46 -10.24 -25.56
CA SER A 664 1.40 -9.16 -25.92
C SER A 664 2.15 -8.61 -24.68
N GLU A 665 1.46 -8.61 -23.53
CA GLU A 665 2.02 -8.21 -22.23
C GLU A 665 2.96 -9.25 -21.59
N LEU A 666 3.00 -10.47 -22.15
CA LEU A 666 3.84 -11.58 -21.69
C LEU A 666 4.84 -11.96 -22.79
N PRO A 667 6.02 -11.32 -22.85
CA PRO A 667 7.07 -11.66 -23.80
C PRO A 667 7.45 -13.14 -23.81
N GLU A 668 7.32 -13.82 -22.68
CA GLU A 668 7.53 -15.26 -22.53
C GLU A 668 6.51 -16.11 -23.30
N ALA A 669 5.31 -15.58 -23.55
CA ALA A 669 4.23 -16.22 -24.31
C ALA A 669 4.13 -15.71 -25.77
N ALA A 670 4.93 -14.71 -26.15
CA ALA A 670 4.84 -14.08 -27.47
C ALA A 670 5.09 -15.06 -28.62
N SER A 671 6.00 -16.02 -28.44
CA SER A 671 6.35 -17.06 -29.43
C SER A 671 5.42 -18.28 -29.42
N LEU A 672 4.46 -18.37 -28.50
CA LEU A 672 3.59 -19.53 -28.40
C LEU A 672 2.59 -19.61 -29.57
N GLY A 673 2.50 -20.79 -30.16
CA GLY A 673 1.51 -21.16 -31.17
C GLY A 673 0.56 -22.25 -30.68
N PRO A 674 -0.10 -22.99 -31.59
CA PRO A 674 -1.02 -24.07 -31.23
C PRO A 674 -0.34 -25.31 -30.64
N ALA A 675 0.97 -25.47 -30.85
CA ALA A 675 1.73 -26.60 -30.31
C ALA A 675 2.00 -26.44 -28.80
N PRO A 676 1.82 -27.49 -27.98
CA PRO A 676 2.14 -27.46 -26.56
C PRO A 676 3.64 -27.33 -26.31
N VAL A 677 4.02 -26.38 -25.45
CA VAL A 677 5.42 -26.13 -25.03
C VAL A 677 5.51 -26.23 -23.51
N PRO A 678 6.48 -26.97 -22.94
CA PRO A 678 6.66 -27.04 -21.49
C PRO A 678 6.92 -25.66 -20.87
N VAL A 679 6.24 -25.35 -19.76
CA VAL A 679 6.34 -24.02 -19.12
C VAL A 679 7.77 -23.67 -18.69
N LEU A 680 8.56 -24.67 -18.26
CA LEU A 680 9.94 -24.47 -17.82
C LEU A 680 10.86 -24.01 -18.96
N ARG A 681 10.64 -24.52 -20.19
CA ARG A 681 11.42 -24.12 -21.37
C ARG A 681 11.23 -22.65 -21.72
N LEU A 682 10.04 -22.10 -21.47
CA LEU A 682 9.76 -20.67 -21.67
C LEU A 682 10.46 -19.80 -20.64
N LEU A 683 10.56 -20.26 -19.39
CA LEU A 683 11.26 -19.55 -18.33
C LEU A 683 12.78 -19.50 -18.57
N GLU A 684 13.37 -20.62 -19.01
CA GLU A 684 14.79 -20.71 -19.40
C GLU A 684 15.14 -19.78 -20.54
N ALA A 685 14.42 -19.87 -21.67
CA ALA A 685 14.68 -19.03 -22.84
C ALA A 685 14.64 -17.54 -22.50
N ARG A 686 13.73 -17.14 -21.59
CA ARG A 686 13.65 -15.75 -21.13
C ARG A 686 14.81 -15.39 -20.21
N GLN A 687 15.23 -16.29 -19.33
CA GLN A 687 16.36 -16.04 -18.46
C GLN A 687 17.66 -15.86 -19.26
N GLU A 688 17.93 -16.72 -20.23
CA GLU A 688 19.08 -16.59 -21.14
C GLU A 688 19.07 -15.23 -21.86
N ALA A 689 17.90 -14.82 -22.36
CA ALA A 689 17.74 -13.50 -23.00
C ALA A 689 17.99 -12.33 -22.05
N ASP A 690 17.60 -12.44 -20.78
CA ASP A 690 17.87 -11.39 -19.79
C ASP A 690 19.33 -11.35 -19.34
N GLU A 691 19.97 -12.51 -19.18
CA GLU A 691 21.41 -12.59 -18.89
C GLU A 691 22.24 -11.97 -20.02
N ALA A 692 21.89 -12.28 -21.28
CA ALA A 692 22.49 -11.63 -22.46
C ALA A 692 22.26 -10.09 -22.48
N ALA A 693 21.16 -9.61 -21.89
CA ALA A 693 20.81 -8.18 -21.81
C ALA A 693 21.38 -7.46 -20.57
N GLY A 694 22.27 -8.09 -19.80
CA GLY A 694 22.88 -7.51 -18.60
C GLY A 694 22.11 -7.75 -17.29
N GLY A 695 21.24 -8.75 -17.25
CA GLY A 695 20.52 -9.21 -16.06
C GLY A 695 19.00 -8.92 -16.10
N PRO A 696 18.22 -9.57 -15.22
CA PRO A 696 16.78 -9.39 -15.17
C PRO A 696 16.42 -7.95 -14.80
N ARG A 697 15.81 -7.22 -15.75
CA ARG A 697 15.24 -5.90 -15.45
C ARG A 697 13.97 -6.08 -14.63
N PRO A 698 13.85 -5.47 -13.45
CA PRO A 698 12.57 -5.42 -12.73
C PRO A 698 11.57 -4.73 -13.66
N ARG A 699 10.56 -5.47 -14.12
CA ARG A 699 9.44 -4.82 -14.81
C ARG A 699 8.58 -4.15 -13.76
N PRO A 700 8.24 -2.86 -13.90
CA PRO A 700 7.23 -2.27 -13.05
C PRO A 700 5.95 -3.10 -13.20
N GLY A 701 5.33 -3.45 -12.08
CA GLY A 701 3.99 -4.03 -12.10
C GLY A 701 3.01 -3.07 -12.80
N PRO A 702 1.87 -3.58 -13.28
CA PRO A 702 0.88 -2.75 -13.98
C PRO A 702 0.48 -1.54 -13.11
N PRO A 703 0.21 -0.37 -13.72
CA PRO A 703 -0.22 0.82 -13.00
C PRO A 703 -1.46 0.53 -12.14
N ARG A 704 -1.47 1.07 -10.91
CA ARG A 704 -2.40 0.61 -9.85
C ARG A 704 -3.77 1.26 -9.91
N GLY A 705 -3.98 2.20 -10.84
CA GLY A 705 -5.22 2.95 -11.02
C GLY A 705 -5.77 2.76 -12.43
N CYS A 706 -7.09 2.88 -12.57
CA CYS A 706 -7.77 2.88 -13.85
C CYS A 706 -7.87 4.28 -14.47
N TRP A 707 -7.63 5.33 -13.68
CA TRP A 707 -7.80 6.74 -14.09
C TRP A 707 -6.52 7.31 -14.68
N GLU A 708 -6.52 7.52 -15.99
CA GLU A 708 -5.51 8.24 -16.77
C GLU A 708 -6.20 9.25 -17.70
N PRO A 709 -5.50 10.28 -18.21
CA PRO A 709 -6.04 11.11 -19.27
C PRO A 709 -6.44 10.25 -20.48
N ALA A 710 -7.52 10.62 -21.17
CA ALA A 710 -7.93 9.93 -22.38
C ALA A 710 -6.86 10.04 -23.47
N ARG A 711 -6.56 8.91 -24.11
CA ARG A 711 -5.62 8.75 -25.23
C ARG A 711 -6.32 8.86 -26.58
N SER A 712 -7.58 8.44 -26.66
CA SER A 712 -8.40 8.37 -27.86
C SER A 712 -9.52 9.41 -27.81
N PRO A 713 -9.37 10.56 -28.52
CA PRO A 713 -10.42 11.56 -28.59
C PRO A 713 -11.73 10.96 -29.11
N GLY A 714 -12.85 11.24 -28.43
CA GLY A 714 -14.17 10.75 -28.83
C GLY A 714 -14.50 9.32 -28.38
N SER A 715 -13.60 8.61 -27.67
CA SER A 715 -13.93 7.33 -27.03
C SER A 715 -15.04 7.50 -25.98
N ALA A 716 -15.71 6.40 -25.60
CA ALA A 716 -16.69 6.42 -24.52
C ALA A 716 -16.07 6.89 -23.19
N TYR A 717 -14.81 6.51 -22.94
CA TYR A 717 -14.06 6.98 -21.77
C TYR A 717 -13.73 8.48 -21.87
N ALA A 718 -13.34 8.99 -23.04
CA ALA A 718 -13.12 10.42 -23.24
C ALA A 718 -14.40 11.25 -22.99
N ARG A 719 -15.57 10.74 -23.41
CA ARG A 719 -16.87 11.37 -23.11
C ARG A 719 -17.19 11.36 -21.61
N LEU A 720 -16.90 10.25 -20.92
CA LEU A 720 -17.01 10.20 -19.45
C LEU A 720 -16.12 11.28 -18.81
N LEU A 721 -14.85 11.37 -19.20
CA LEU A 721 -13.94 12.37 -18.65
C LEU A 721 -14.38 13.81 -18.95
N ALA A 722 -14.96 14.08 -20.12
CA ALA A 722 -15.55 15.39 -20.42
C ALA A 722 -16.74 15.70 -19.50
N HIS A 723 -17.62 14.72 -19.28
CA HIS A 723 -18.78 14.83 -18.38
C HIS A 723 -18.39 15.03 -16.91
N LEU A 724 -17.30 14.39 -16.46
CA LEU A 724 -16.72 14.63 -15.13
C LEU A 724 -15.98 15.98 -15.07
N GLY A 725 -15.23 16.32 -16.11
CA GLY A 725 -14.46 17.56 -16.26
C GLY A 725 -15.33 18.82 -16.16
N ALA A 726 -16.51 18.80 -16.76
CA ALA A 726 -17.49 19.89 -16.69
C ALA A 726 -18.04 20.14 -15.26
N ARG A 727 -17.89 19.17 -14.35
CA ARG A 727 -18.49 19.17 -13.00
C ARG A 727 -17.47 19.03 -11.88
N LEU A 728 -16.18 19.29 -12.15
CA LEU A 728 -15.12 19.23 -11.13
C LEU A 728 -15.36 20.16 -9.92
N GLY A 729 -16.19 21.20 -10.09
CA GLY A 729 -16.59 22.11 -9.02
C GLY A 729 -17.61 21.54 -8.02
N GLU A 730 -18.28 20.43 -8.35
CA GLU A 730 -19.31 19.82 -7.49
C GLU A 730 -18.69 19.15 -6.25
N GLU A 731 -19.51 18.83 -5.24
CA GLU A 731 -19.04 18.06 -4.08
C GLU A 731 -18.97 16.56 -4.38
N GLN A 732 -19.99 16.07 -5.09
CA GLN A 732 -20.15 14.68 -5.44
C GLN A 732 -20.79 14.57 -6.83
N ILE A 733 -20.31 13.63 -7.63
CA ILE A 733 -20.89 13.24 -8.90
C ILE A 733 -21.34 11.78 -8.80
N ASP A 734 -22.56 11.49 -9.26
CA ASP A 734 -23.05 10.12 -9.38
C ASP A 734 -22.96 9.61 -10.81
N ILE A 735 -22.58 8.34 -10.96
CA ILE A 735 -22.59 7.60 -12.21
C ILE A 735 -23.62 6.48 -12.08
N ASP A 736 -24.78 6.65 -12.71
CA ASP A 736 -25.83 5.64 -12.75
C ASP A 736 -25.77 4.80 -14.04
N GLY A 737 -26.66 3.80 -14.13
CA GLY A 737 -26.75 2.93 -15.30
C GLY A 737 -27.13 3.69 -16.58
N ALA A 738 -28.02 4.68 -16.48
CA ALA A 738 -28.50 5.45 -17.62
C ALA A 738 -27.38 6.28 -18.26
N LEU A 739 -26.54 6.92 -17.44
CA LEU A 739 -25.36 7.64 -17.91
C LEU A 739 -24.36 6.67 -18.57
N LEU A 740 -24.11 5.51 -17.97
CA LEU A 740 -23.22 4.51 -18.58
C LEU A 740 -23.75 4.01 -19.92
N ASP A 741 -25.08 3.85 -20.06
CA ASP A 741 -25.72 3.47 -21.32
C ASP A 741 -25.62 4.59 -22.37
N GLU A 742 -25.88 5.85 -21.99
CA GLU A 742 -25.73 7.03 -22.85
C GLU A 742 -24.29 7.18 -23.37
N LEU A 743 -23.31 6.95 -22.50
CA LEU A 743 -21.89 7.01 -22.86
C LEU A 743 -21.45 5.83 -23.73
N GLY A 744 -22.26 4.77 -23.86
CA GLY A 744 -21.90 3.55 -24.58
C GLY A 744 -20.88 2.69 -23.83
N ALA A 745 -20.95 2.66 -22.49
CA ALA A 745 -20.07 1.84 -21.67
C ALA A 745 -20.27 0.34 -21.98
N PRO A 746 -19.18 -0.44 -22.15
CA PRO A 746 -19.27 -1.85 -22.49
C PRO A 746 -20.00 -2.63 -21.40
N GLN A 747 -20.72 -3.68 -21.82
CA GLN A 747 -21.28 -4.65 -20.89
C GLN A 747 -20.16 -5.49 -20.27
N VAL A 748 -20.32 -5.86 -19.01
CA VAL A 748 -19.34 -6.69 -18.29
C VAL A 748 -19.48 -8.12 -18.81
N PRO A 749 -18.38 -8.82 -19.15
CA PRO A 749 -18.46 -10.22 -19.58
C PRO A 749 -19.17 -11.09 -18.54
N ALA A 750 -20.12 -11.93 -18.98
CA ALA A 750 -20.92 -12.79 -18.12
C ALA A 750 -20.08 -13.69 -17.19
N LEU A 751 -18.89 -14.11 -17.65
CA LEU A 751 -17.89 -14.83 -16.87
C LEU A 751 -17.48 -14.12 -15.57
N LEU A 752 -17.33 -12.79 -15.59
CA LEU A 752 -16.94 -11.99 -14.42
C LEU A 752 -18.12 -11.81 -13.46
N GLU A 753 -19.34 -11.74 -13.98
CA GLU A 753 -20.55 -11.60 -13.18
C GLU A 753 -20.98 -12.89 -12.49
N ALA A 754 -20.73 -14.03 -13.13
CA ALA A 754 -21.07 -15.35 -12.61
C ALA A 754 -20.06 -15.86 -11.58
N TRP A 755 -18.83 -15.32 -11.55
CA TRP A 755 -17.79 -15.74 -10.62
C TRP A 755 -17.88 -15.00 -9.27
N PRO A 756 -17.67 -15.69 -8.13
CA PRO A 756 -17.72 -15.05 -6.81
C PRO A 756 -16.58 -14.03 -6.63
N ALA A 757 -16.91 -12.91 -5.99
CA ALA A 757 -15.97 -11.83 -5.70
C ALA A 757 -16.02 -11.41 -4.23
N ASP A 758 -14.86 -11.05 -3.68
CA ASP A 758 -14.70 -10.46 -2.36
C ASP A 758 -14.62 -8.93 -2.49
N CYS A 759 -15.61 -8.24 -1.93
CA CYS A 759 -15.71 -6.77 -1.93
C CYS A 759 -15.17 -6.20 -0.64
N LEU A 760 -14.14 -5.36 -0.72
CA LEU A 760 -13.59 -4.63 0.41
C LEU A 760 -14.25 -3.25 0.51
N LEU A 761 -14.99 -3.03 1.58
CA LEU A 761 -15.89 -1.89 1.77
C LEU A 761 -15.53 -1.13 3.04
N ARG A 762 -15.52 0.21 3.02
CA ARG A 762 -15.57 1.05 4.23
C ARG A 762 -17.01 1.47 4.49
N PRO A 763 -17.72 0.91 5.48
CA PRO A 763 -19.11 1.26 5.73
C PRO A 763 -19.25 2.75 6.09
N LEU A 764 -20.28 3.40 5.56
CA LEU A 764 -20.62 4.79 5.85
C LEU A 764 -21.75 4.85 6.90
N PRO A 765 -21.79 5.91 7.73
CA PRO A 765 -22.88 6.14 8.67
C PRO A 765 -24.18 6.47 7.92
N ALA A 766 -25.31 6.31 8.60
CA ALA A 766 -26.60 6.77 8.07
C ALA A 766 -26.50 8.28 7.79
N PRO A 767 -27.05 8.78 6.68
CA PRO A 767 -27.18 10.22 6.53
C PRO A 767 -28.07 10.76 7.63
N ALA A 768 -27.71 11.93 8.16
CA ALA A 768 -28.56 12.64 9.11
C ALA A 768 -29.94 12.86 8.47
N ALA A 769 -31.01 12.53 9.19
CA ALA A 769 -32.36 12.84 8.71
C ALA A 769 -32.42 14.35 8.41
N PRO A 770 -33.02 14.76 7.27
CA PRO A 770 -33.26 16.17 7.02
C PRO A 770 -34.04 16.74 8.21
N PRO A 771 -33.73 17.98 8.67
CA PRO A 771 -34.47 18.59 9.76
C PRO A 771 -35.96 18.57 9.43
N SER A 772 -36.76 17.99 10.34
CA SER A 772 -38.22 17.91 10.19
C SER A 772 -38.78 19.34 10.07
N GLY A 773 -39.24 19.71 8.88
CA GLY A 773 -39.79 21.05 8.63
C GLY A 773 -39.56 21.63 7.23
N ALA A 774 -38.85 20.94 6.33
CA ALA A 774 -38.78 21.35 4.93
C ALA A 774 -39.98 20.79 4.14
N ASP A 775 -41.15 21.37 4.34
CA ASP A 775 -42.27 21.26 3.40
C ASP A 775 -41.87 21.98 2.11
N GLY A 776 -41.70 21.22 1.02
CA GLY A 776 -41.32 21.78 -0.27
C GLY A 776 -41.72 20.83 -1.39
N ALA A 777 -42.91 21.05 -1.92
CA ALA A 777 -43.51 20.31 -3.02
C ALA A 777 -42.56 20.15 -4.22
N GLY A 778 -42.20 18.90 -4.52
CA GLY A 778 -41.59 18.47 -5.77
C GLY A 778 -42.31 17.22 -6.25
N THR A 779 -43.40 17.42 -7.00
CA THR A 779 -44.16 16.34 -7.66
C THR A 779 -43.40 15.86 -8.89
N GLY A 780 -42.53 14.88 -8.70
CA GLY A 780 -42.03 13.97 -9.74
C GLY A 780 -42.06 12.54 -9.19
N PRO A 781 -42.23 11.51 -10.03
CA PRO A 781 -42.32 10.12 -9.58
C PRO A 781 -40.94 9.66 -9.08
N HIS A 782 -40.65 9.91 -7.80
CA HIS A 782 -39.47 9.41 -7.12
C HIS A 782 -39.71 7.96 -6.68
N HIS A 783 -39.24 7.01 -7.48
CA HIS A 783 -39.03 5.65 -7.00
C HIS A 783 -37.92 5.66 -5.94
N GLY A 784 -38.30 5.44 -4.67
CA GLY A 784 -37.46 4.89 -3.60
C GLY A 784 -36.05 5.48 -3.40
N ARG A 785 -35.90 6.81 -3.23
CA ARG A 785 -34.59 7.43 -2.92
C ARG A 785 -34.02 6.90 -1.61
N HIS A 786 -33.02 6.01 -1.70
CA HIS A 786 -32.15 5.68 -0.58
C HIS A 786 -31.41 6.93 -0.08
N SER A 787 -31.28 6.99 1.24
CA SER A 787 -30.53 8.01 1.97
C SER A 787 -29.02 7.73 1.79
N GLY A 788 -28.36 8.39 0.83
CA GLY A 788 -26.90 8.42 0.66
C GLY A 788 -26.18 7.08 0.35
N PRO A 789 -24.87 7.12 0.03
CA PRO A 789 -24.10 5.90 -0.24
C PRO A 789 -23.87 5.07 1.03
N LEU A 790 -23.92 3.75 0.89
CA LEU A 790 -23.80 2.77 1.98
C LEU A 790 -22.36 2.53 2.43
N ALA A 791 -21.42 2.63 1.49
CA ALA A 791 -20.01 2.33 1.72
C ALA A 791 -19.10 2.98 0.68
N VAL A 792 -17.80 3.06 1.00
CA VAL A 792 -16.74 3.24 0.00
C VAL A 792 -16.28 1.88 -0.49
N LEU A 793 -16.27 1.64 -1.80
CA LEU A 793 -15.68 0.47 -2.43
C LEU A 793 -14.18 0.70 -2.62
N GLU A 794 -13.34 -0.04 -1.88
CA GLU A 794 -11.88 0.04 -2.06
C GLU A 794 -11.41 -0.87 -3.19
N SER A 795 -11.93 -2.10 -3.22
CA SER A 795 -11.65 -3.05 -4.30
C SER A 795 -12.70 -4.16 -4.33
N ALA A 796 -12.86 -4.78 -5.49
CA ALA A 796 -13.47 -6.10 -5.61
C ALA A 796 -12.50 -7.05 -6.30
N SER A 797 -12.10 -8.11 -5.61
CA SER A 797 -11.15 -9.11 -6.10
C SER A 797 -11.82 -10.47 -6.23
N PRO A 798 -11.21 -11.44 -6.92
CA PRO A 798 -11.68 -12.82 -6.91
C PRO A 798 -11.77 -13.36 -5.49
N ALA A 799 -12.77 -14.22 -5.24
CA ALA A 799 -12.98 -14.81 -3.93
C ALA A 799 -11.81 -15.68 -3.45
N GLY A 800 -11.60 -15.73 -2.14
CA GLY A 800 -10.67 -16.65 -1.48
C GLY A 800 -9.22 -16.17 -1.45
N VAL A 801 -8.94 -14.93 -1.86
CA VAL A 801 -7.59 -14.35 -1.85
C VAL A 801 -7.32 -13.57 -0.57
N ILE A 802 -8.26 -12.73 -0.15
CA ILE A 802 -8.06 -11.71 0.90
C ILE A 802 -8.19 -12.30 2.32
N ASP A 803 -9.02 -13.32 2.48
CA ASP A 803 -9.32 -14.04 3.73
C ASP A 803 -8.43 -15.27 3.97
N ALA A 804 -7.74 -15.76 2.94
CA ALA A 804 -6.97 -17.01 2.94
C ALA A 804 -6.03 -17.16 4.16
N ARG A 805 -5.27 -16.12 4.50
CA ARG A 805 -4.33 -16.15 5.64
C ARG A 805 -5.02 -16.37 6.99
N PHE A 806 -6.26 -15.92 7.12
CA PHE A 806 -6.99 -15.89 8.38
C PHE A 806 -7.96 -17.06 8.54
N ALA A 807 -8.37 -17.66 7.41
CA ALA A 807 -9.34 -18.75 7.33
C ALA A 807 -9.18 -19.84 8.40
N GLU A 808 -7.99 -20.44 8.51
CA GLU A 808 -7.74 -21.53 9.46
C GLU A 808 -7.89 -21.06 10.92
N ALA A 809 -7.41 -19.87 11.25
CA ALA A 809 -7.52 -19.33 12.61
C ALA A 809 -8.98 -18.97 12.95
N LEU A 810 -9.73 -18.42 11.99
CA LEU A 810 -11.14 -18.08 12.15
C LEU A 810 -11.99 -19.33 12.34
N ASP A 811 -11.76 -20.37 11.53
CA ASP A 811 -12.43 -21.66 11.70
C ASP A 811 -12.19 -22.22 13.10
N GLU A 812 -10.94 -22.26 13.55
CA GLU A 812 -10.56 -22.76 14.88
C GLU A 812 -11.17 -21.96 16.05
N LEU A 813 -11.21 -20.63 15.93
CA LEU A 813 -11.71 -19.75 16.99
C LEU A 813 -13.23 -19.78 17.11
N HIS A 814 -13.95 -20.15 16.05
CA HIS A 814 -15.40 -20.11 15.97
C HIS A 814 -16.08 -21.50 15.96
N ALA A 815 -15.37 -22.57 15.55
CA ALA A 815 -15.86 -23.95 15.55
C ALA A 815 -16.36 -24.53 16.90
N PRO A 816 -15.80 -24.18 18.09
CA PRO A 816 -16.19 -24.84 19.35
C PRO A 816 -17.59 -24.48 19.88
N ARG A 817 -18.28 -23.49 19.31
CA ARG A 817 -19.54 -22.96 19.87
C ARG A 817 -20.80 -23.31 19.11
N ASP A 818 -20.71 -23.62 17.81
CA ASP A 818 -21.83 -24.08 16.99
C ASP A 818 -21.28 -24.63 15.65
N PRO A 819 -21.61 -25.87 15.24
CA PRO A 819 -21.19 -26.45 13.96
C PRO A 819 -21.69 -25.67 12.72
N TYR A 820 -22.64 -24.74 12.90
CA TYR A 820 -23.11 -23.79 11.90
C TYR A 820 -22.50 -22.38 12.05
N ALA A 821 -21.68 -22.12 13.07
CA ALA A 821 -21.08 -20.80 13.39
C ALA A 821 -19.58 -20.69 13.09
N GLY A 822 -19.01 -21.60 12.28
CA GLY A 822 -17.64 -21.44 11.76
C GLY A 822 -17.50 -20.24 10.81
N TYR A 823 -16.31 -20.04 10.23
CA TYR A 823 -16.13 -19.17 9.07
C TYR A 823 -16.24 -20.02 7.81
N PRO A 824 -17.44 -20.22 7.22
CA PRO A 824 -17.69 -21.25 6.21
C PRO A 824 -17.11 -20.92 4.83
N GLY A 825 -16.71 -19.67 4.61
CA GLY A 825 -16.30 -19.14 3.30
C GLY A 825 -15.31 -20.03 2.55
N PRO A 826 -14.18 -20.45 3.16
CA PRO A 826 -13.19 -21.31 2.52
C PRO A 826 -13.73 -22.69 2.12
N ALA A 827 -14.52 -23.33 2.99
CA ALA A 827 -15.09 -24.65 2.71
C ALA A 827 -16.12 -24.57 1.57
N CYS A 828 -17.05 -23.61 1.64
CA CYS A 828 -18.03 -23.42 0.57
C CYS A 828 -17.38 -23.01 -0.76
N TYR A 829 -16.29 -22.23 -0.73
CA TYR A 829 -15.56 -21.84 -1.95
C TYR A 829 -14.81 -23.01 -2.58
N ARG A 830 -14.19 -23.87 -1.77
CA ARG A 830 -13.66 -25.16 -2.24
C ARG A 830 -14.74 -26.01 -2.90
N ASP A 831 -15.91 -26.12 -2.27
CA ASP A 831 -17.02 -26.90 -2.81
C ASP A 831 -17.52 -26.32 -4.15
N PHE A 832 -17.54 -24.99 -4.30
CA PHE A 832 -17.84 -24.30 -5.57
C PHE A 832 -16.81 -24.64 -6.66
N LEU A 833 -15.51 -24.55 -6.35
CA LEU A 833 -14.45 -24.90 -7.31
C LEU A 833 -14.56 -26.36 -7.76
N ALA A 834 -14.76 -27.29 -6.81
CA ALA A 834 -14.94 -28.71 -7.11
C ALA A 834 -16.21 -28.98 -7.93
N ALA A 835 -17.31 -28.26 -7.66
CA ALA A 835 -18.55 -28.34 -8.41
C ALA A 835 -18.38 -27.83 -9.85
N PHE A 836 -17.60 -26.78 -10.05
CA PHE A 836 -17.25 -26.27 -11.38
C PHE A 836 -16.33 -27.23 -12.14
N GLU A 837 -15.30 -27.79 -11.50
CA GLU A 837 -14.40 -28.78 -12.10
C GLU A 837 -15.17 -29.96 -12.72
N ARG A 838 -16.14 -30.52 -11.95
CA ARG A 838 -16.98 -31.64 -12.42
C ARG A 838 -17.80 -31.32 -13.66
N ARG A 839 -18.31 -30.08 -13.76
CA ARG A 839 -19.14 -29.63 -14.89
C ARG A 839 -18.32 -29.30 -16.13
N ALA A 840 -17.18 -28.63 -15.93
CA ALA A 840 -16.34 -28.14 -17.01
C ALA A 840 -15.33 -29.18 -17.53
N GLY A 841 -15.08 -30.27 -16.80
CA GLY A 841 -14.06 -31.25 -17.17
C GLY A 841 -12.63 -30.68 -17.11
N VAL A 842 -12.40 -29.75 -16.18
CA VAL A 842 -11.13 -29.05 -15.98
C VAL A 842 -10.57 -29.33 -14.59
N ARG A 843 -9.33 -28.91 -14.34
CA ARG A 843 -8.66 -29.04 -13.04
C ARG A 843 -8.12 -27.70 -12.56
N PHE A 844 -8.58 -27.21 -11.41
CA PHE A 844 -7.92 -26.10 -10.74
C PHE A 844 -6.61 -26.57 -10.12
N VAL A 845 -5.57 -25.76 -10.32
CA VAL A 845 -4.23 -26.03 -9.76
C VAL A 845 -3.76 -24.79 -9.02
N GLU A 846 -3.56 -24.90 -7.71
CA GLU A 846 -3.03 -23.81 -6.89
C GLU A 846 -1.53 -23.61 -7.16
N VAL A 847 -1.12 -22.40 -7.51
CA VAL A 847 0.30 -22.08 -7.75
C VAL A 847 0.97 -21.67 -6.43
N LEU A 848 1.80 -22.56 -5.89
CA LEU A 848 2.61 -22.34 -4.68
C LEU A 848 3.97 -21.77 -5.07
N VAL A 849 4.48 -20.83 -4.28
CA VAL A 849 5.67 -20.04 -4.64
C VAL A 849 6.49 -19.77 -3.38
N PRO A 850 7.80 -20.05 -3.35
CA PRO A 850 8.57 -19.95 -2.11
C PRO A 850 8.72 -18.51 -1.60
N PRO A 851 8.85 -18.29 -0.27
CA PRO A 851 9.04 -16.97 0.32
C PRO A 851 10.53 -16.57 0.35
N LEU A 852 11.00 -15.90 -0.72
CA LEU A 852 12.42 -15.50 -0.87
C LEU A 852 12.85 -14.29 -0.02
N GLY A 853 11.98 -13.77 0.85
CA GLY A 853 12.31 -12.67 1.75
C GLY A 853 11.45 -12.64 3.00
N GLU A 854 11.97 -12.07 4.08
CA GLU A 854 11.34 -12.05 5.41
C GLU A 854 9.96 -11.36 5.41
N GLU A 855 9.81 -10.26 4.65
CA GLU A 855 8.53 -9.53 4.55
C GLU A 855 7.46 -10.34 3.80
N ALA A 856 7.87 -11.10 2.78
CA ALA A 856 6.99 -11.92 1.95
C ALA A 856 6.48 -13.20 2.66
N ALA A 857 7.14 -13.61 3.74
CA ALA A 857 6.79 -14.81 4.50
C ALA A 857 5.47 -14.72 5.29
N ASN A 858 4.95 -13.51 5.49
CA ASN A 858 3.81 -13.26 6.38
C ASN A 858 2.44 -13.64 5.77
N ALA A 859 2.35 -13.91 4.47
CA ALA A 859 1.08 -14.23 3.78
C ALA A 859 1.12 -15.58 3.02
N VAL A 860 1.97 -16.50 3.50
CA VAL A 860 2.21 -17.81 2.86
C VAL A 860 1.09 -18.80 3.16
N ARG A 861 0.51 -18.75 4.37
CA ARG A 861 -0.52 -19.69 4.83
C ARG A 861 -1.85 -19.46 4.12
N ARG A 862 -2.48 -20.56 3.70
CA ARG A 862 -3.79 -20.55 3.04
C ARG A 862 -4.52 -21.89 3.18
N PRO A 863 -5.87 -21.91 3.21
CA PRO A 863 -6.64 -23.14 3.24
C PRO A 863 -6.41 -23.97 1.97
N VAL A 864 -6.70 -25.26 2.05
CA VAL A 864 -6.74 -26.14 0.88
C VAL A 864 -8.03 -25.85 0.11
N LEU A 865 -7.91 -25.08 -0.98
CA LEU A 865 -9.05 -24.68 -1.83
C LEU A 865 -9.18 -25.55 -3.09
N THR A 866 -8.10 -26.20 -3.52
CA THR A 866 -8.05 -27.06 -4.71
C THR A 866 -7.48 -28.43 -4.34
N SER A 867 -7.81 -29.46 -5.13
CA SER A 867 -7.27 -30.81 -4.93
C SER A 867 -5.83 -30.97 -5.43
N TRP A 868 -5.37 -30.01 -6.25
CA TRP A 868 -4.05 -30.01 -6.89
C TRP A 868 -3.31 -28.70 -6.65
N CYS A 869 -1.99 -28.79 -6.54
CA CYS A 869 -1.08 -27.64 -6.50
C CYS A 869 0.14 -27.84 -7.40
N THR A 870 0.81 -26.77 -7.80
CA THR A 870 2.07 -26.80 -8.55
C THR A 870 3.03 -25.72 -8.02
N GLY A 871 4.23 -25.65 -8.58
CA GLY A 871 5.31 -24.81 -8.07
C GLY A 871 5.99 -25.47 -6.87
N ASP A 872 6.02 -24.81 -5.72
CA ASP A 872 6.72 -25.32 -4.53
C ASP A 872 6.07 -26.59 -3.93
N PRO A 873 6.77 -27.75 -3.93
CA PRO A 873 6.23 -29.00 -3.41
C PRO A 873 6.16 -29.08 -1.88
N ASN A 874 6.68 -28.09 -1.15
CA ASN A 874 6.61 -28.03 0.32
C ASN A 874 5.19 -27.69 0.82
N THR A 875 4.21 -28.56 0.56
CA THR A 875 2.80 -28.37 0.93
C THR A 875 2.56 -28.15 2.43
N PRO A 876 3.33 -28.74 3.38
CA PRO A 876 3.19 -28.43 4.80
C PRO A 876 3.44 -26.96 5.14
N LEU A 877 4.29 -26.28 4.38
CA LEU A 877 4.60 -24.86 4.56
C LEU A 877 3.35 -23.97 4.42
N TYR A 878 2.52 -24.29 3.42
CA TYR A 878 1.38 -23.49 3.01
C TYR A 878 0.09 -23.90 3.72
N HIS A 879 -0.14 -25.21 3.86
CA HIS A 879 -1.41 -25.77 4.33
C HIS A 879 -1.33 -26.31 5.77
N GLY A 880 -0.12 -26.48 6.32
CA GLY A 880 0.09 -27.15 7.60
C GLY A 880 0.04 -28.67 7.49
N LEU A 881 0.02 -29.32 8.66
CA LEU A 881 -0.17 -30.76 8.76
C LEU A 881 -1.66 -31.08 8.93
N ALA A 882 -2.11 -32.20 8.36
CA ALA A 882 -3.50 -32.62 8.50
C ALA A 882 -3.83 -33.00 9.95
N ARG A 883 -5.01 -32.57 10.41
CA ARG A 883 -5.51 -32.84 11.77
C ARG A 883 -5.97 -34.29 11.86
N SER A 884 -5.13 -35.14 12.46
CA SER A 884 -5.41 -36.53 12.84
C SER A 884 -5.80 -37.47 11.68
N ALA A 885 -4.80 -38.04 11.00
CA ALA A 885 -4.91 -39.44 10.62
C ALA A 885 -4.48 -40.25 11.84
N VAL A 886 -5.41 -40.95 12.49
CA VAL A 886 -5.04 -42.00 13.45
C VAL A 886 -4.29 -43.05 12.63
N ALA A 887 -2.97 -43.13 12.80
CA ALA A 887 -2.18 -44.15 12.13
C ALA A 887 -2.73 -45.53 12.53
N PRO A 888 -3.06 -46.42 11.58
CA PRO A 888 -3.36 -47.81 11.91
C PRO A 888 -2.22 -48.38 12.74
N ALA A 889 -2.55 -49.03 13.85
CA ALA A 889 -1.55 -49.63 14.74
C ALA A 889 -0.64 -50.57 13.93
N GLY A 890 0.67 -50.29 13.91
CA GLY A 890 1.68 -51.09 13.20
C GLY A 890 2.22 -50.50 11.90
N SER A 891 1.70 -49.37 11.40
CA SER A 891 2.30 -48.63 10.28
C SER A 891 3.28 -47.57 10.82
N PRO A 892 4.51 -47.40 10.26
CA PRO A 892 5.37 -46.28 10.63
C PRO A 892 4.57 -45.00 10.42
N ALA A 893 4.35 -44.24 11.50
CA ALA A 893 3.39 -43.12 11.53
C ALA A 893 3.57 -42.21 10.31
N ALA A 894 2.71 -42.39 9.30
CA ALA A 894 2.72 -41.55 8.12
C ALA A 894 2.49 -40.13 8.60
N THR A 895 3.43 -39.22 8.32
CA THR A 895 3.23 -37.81 8.67
C THR A 895 1.98 -37.34 7.92
N PRO A 896 0.92 -36.88 8.61
CA PRO A 896 -0.35 -36.60 7.97
C PRO A 896 -0.21 -35.36 7.10
N LEU A 897 0.07 -35.57 5.81
CA LEU A 897 0.19 -34.51 4.81
C LEU A 897 -1.20 -33.92 4.49
N PRO A 898 -1.27 -32.65 4.08
CA PRO A 898 -2.51 -32.07 3.59
C PRO A 898 -3.05 -32.87 2.39
N PRO A 899 -4.37 -33.00 2.23
CA PRO A 899 -4.99 -33.79 1.16
C PRO A 899 -4.95 -33.04 -0.19
N VAL A 900 -3.76 -32.68 -0.64
CA VAL A 900 -3.50 -31.98 -1.91
C VAL A 900 -2.40 -32.72 -2.67
N ARG A 901 -2.59 -32.88 -3.99
CA ARG A 901 -1.61 -33.54 -4.86
C ARG A 901 -0.72 -32.50 -5.54
N HIS A 902 0.59 -32.73 -5.57
CA HIS A 902 1.50 -31.87 -6.30
C HIS A 902 1.60 -32.31 -7.77
N LEU A 903 1.52 -31.35 -8.68
CA LEU A 903 1.74 -31.51 -10.11
C LEU A 903 3.09 -30.86 -10.46
N PRO A 904 4.10 -31.64 -10.85
CA PRO A 904 5.38 -31.14 -11.32
C PRO A 904 5.25 -30.16 -12.50
N LEU A 905 6.10 -29.13 -12.53
CA LEU A 905 6.04 -28.09 -13.55
C LEU A 905 6.47 -28.58 -14.94
N ASP A 906 7.33 -29.59 -15.03
CA ASP A 906 7.78 -30.21 -16.28
C ASP A 906 6.64 -30.93 -17.04
N ARG A 907 5.61 -31.38 -16.31
CA ARG A 907 4.39 -31.96 -16.89
C ARG A 907 3.40 -30.91 -17.42
N ILE A 908 3.59 -29.63 -17.09
CA ILE A 908 2.68 -28.57 -17.51
C ILE A 908 3.16 -27.97 -18.82
N THR A 909 2.29 -28.03 -19.82
CA THR A 909 2.50 -27.40 -21.12
C THR A 909 1.57 -26.22 -21.32
N LEU A 910 2.02 -25.25 -22.12
CA LEU A 910 1.28 -24.09 -22.55
C LEU A 910 1.17 -24.07 -24.08
N ARG A 911 -0.01 -23.72 -24.59
CA ARG A 911 -0.26 -23.46 -26.01
C ARG A 911 -1.27 -22.34 -26.19
N VAL A 912 -1.40 -21.84 -27.41
CA VAL A 912 -2.45 -20.89 -27.80
C VAL A 912 -3.57 -21.64 -28.51
N ALA A 913 -4.81 -21.48 -28.05
CA ALA A 913 -6.01 -21.97 -28.73
C ALA A 913 -7.07 -20.86 -28.72
N ASP A 914 -7.67 -20.59 -29.88
CA ASP A 914 -8.68 -19.53 -30.06
C ASP A 914 -8.22 -18.14 -29.53
N GLY A 915 -6.91 -17.86 -29.65
CA GLY A 915 -6.29 -16.62 -29.17
C GLY A 915 -6.03 -16.57 -27.66
N ALA A 916 -6.42 -17.59 -26.90
CA ALA A 916 -6.20 -17.69 -25.46
C ALA A 916 -5.04 -18.64 -25.12
N LEU A 917 -4.35 -18.36 -24.01
CA LEU A 917 -3.36 -19.26 -23.44
C LEU A 917 -4.07 -20.42 -22.72
N VAL A 918 -3.67 -21.65 -23.02
CA VAL A 918 -4.22 -22.87 -22.43
C VAL A 918 -3.10 -23.63 -21.74
N ALA A 919 -3.33 -24.00 -20.48
CA ALA A 919 -2.45 -24.88 -19.73
C ALA A 919 -3.01 -26.30 -19.70
N GLU A 920 -2.16 -27.29 -19.95
CA GLU A 920 -2.53 -28.71 -20.00
C GLU A 920 -1.49 -29.57 -19.29
N ALA A 921 -1.97 -30.60 -18.61
CA ALA A 921 -1.15 -31.71 -18.13
C ALA A 921 -1.95 -33.01 -18.23
N ASP A 922 -1.31 -34.08 -18.71
CA ASP A 922 -1.91 -35.42 -18.82
C ASP A 922 -3.21 -35.45 -19.63
N GLY A 923 -3.29 -34.63 -20.69
CA GLY A 923 -4.49 -34.50 -21.53
C GLY A 923 -5.66 -33.77 -20.86
N VAL A 924 -5.47 -33.21 -19.66
CA VAL A 924 -6.49 -32.46 -18.92
C VAL A 924 -6.14 -30.97 -18.93
N ARG A 925 -7.13 -30.14 -19.22
CA ARG A 925 -7.00 -28.68 -19.13
C ARG A 925 -6.90 -28.24 -17.67
N LEU A 926 -5.89 -27.41 -17.40
CA LEU A 926 -5.64 -26.81 -16.11
C LEU A 926 -6.20 -25.38 -16.08
N LEU A 927 -6.73 -24.99 -14.93
CA LEU A 927 -7.04 -23.61 -14.58
C LEU A 927 -6.17 -23.19 -13.38
N PRO A 928 -4.97 -22.65 -13.61
CA PRO A 928 -4.11 -22.23 -12.52
C PRO A 928 -4.73 -21.06 -11.73
N ALA A 929 -4.63 -21.12 -10.41
CA ALA A 929 -5.12 -20.10 -9.49
C ALA A 929 -4.06 -19.75 -8.44
N HIS A 930 -4.16 -18.54 -7.87
CA HIS A 930 -3.26 -18.08 -6.82
C HIS A 930 -4.03 -17.37 -5.72
N HIS A 931 -4.33 -18.09 -4.63
CA HIS A 931 -5.13 -17.58 -3.53
C HIS A 931 -4.24 -16.95 -2.44
N ALA A 932 -3.45 -15.96 -2.84
CA ALA A 932 -2.63 -15.16 -1.94
C ALA A 932 -2.45 -13.73 -2.47
N THR A 933 -2.22 -12.79 -1.55
CA THR A 933 -2.11 -11.36 -1.82
C THR A 933 -0.68 -10.89 -2.14
N ARG A 934 0.26 -11.84 -2.27
CA ARG A 934 1.70 -11.53 -2.35
C ARG A 934 2.19 -11.36 -3.77
N THR A 935 3.25 -10.58 -3.92
CA THR A 935 4.06 -10.54 -5.13
C THR A 935 5.13 -11.63 -5.06
N ALA A 936 5.25 -12.44 -6.11
CA ALA A 936 6.34 -13.41 -6.22
C ALA A 936 7.65 -12.72 -6.63
N ALA A 937 8.78 -13.20 -6.13
CA ALA A 937 10.10 -12.74 -6.56
C ALA A 937 10.55 -13.49 -7.83
N PRO A 938 11.39 -12.89 -8.70
CA PRO A 938 11.89 -13.58 -9.88
C PRO A 938 12.67 -14.87 -9.59
N PRO A 939 12.56 -15.90 -10.45
CA PRO A 939 11.79 -15.97 -11.69
C PRO A 939 10.32 -16.38 -11.48
N TYR A 940 9.88 -16.58 -10.23
CA TYR A 940 8.52 -17.01 -9.94
C TYR A 940 7.45 -15.95 -10.24
N ASP A 941 7.82 -14.67 -10.30
CA ASP A 941 6.94 -13.60 -10.79
C ASP A 941 6.46 -13.88 -12.22
N ARG A 942 7.34 -14.43 -13.07
CA ARG A 942 7.05 -14.80 -14.46
C ARG A 942 6.23 -16.08 -14.52
N LEU A 943 6.63 -17.10 -13.75
CA LEU A 943 5.86 -18.34 -13.66
C LEU A 943 4.42 -18.06 -13.24
N LEU A 944 4.24 -17.26 -12.19
CA LEU A 944 2.93 -16.90 -11.69
C LEU A 944 2.11 -16.17 -12.76
N ARG A 945 2.70 -15.17 -13.45
CA ARG A 945 2.04 -14.45 -14.54
C ARG A 945 1.66 -15.35 -15.71
N LEU A 946 2.56 -16.24 -16.15
CA LEU A 946 2.31 -17.19 -17.23
C LEU A 946 1.17 -18.16 -16.91
N LEU A 947 1.24 -18.82 -15.75
CA LEU A 947 0.24 -19.82 -15.36
C LEU A 947 -1.13 -19.17 -15.09
N THR A 948 -1.17 -18.05 -14.37
CA THR A 948 -2.44 -17.37 -14.08
C THR A 948 -3.06 -16.72 -15.33
N ALA A 949 -2.27 -16.39 -16.35
CA ALA A 949 -2.81 -15.96 -17.64
C ALA A 949 -3.59 -17.06 -18.39
N ALA A 950 -3.24 -18.33 -18.16
CA ALA A 950 -3.96 -19.51 -18.64
C ALA A 950 -5.11 -19.95 -17.71
N GLY A 951 -5.29 -19.29 -16.57
CA GLY A 951 -6.35 -19.56 -15.60
C GLY A 951 -7.73 -19.08 -16.04
N HIS A 952 -8.69 -19.16 -15.13
CA HIS A 952 -10.04 -18.65 -15.39
C HIS A 952 -10.00 -17.10 -15.51
N PRO A 953 -10.59 -16.47 -16.55
CA PRO A 953 -10.48 -15.02 -16.73
C PRO A 953 -10.97 -14.19 -15.53
N ALA A 954 -11.96 -14.69 -14.79
CA ALA A 954 -12.46 -14.02 -13.59
C ALA A 954 -11.49 -14.05 -12.40
N THR A 955 -10.52 -14.97 -12.34
CA THR A 955 -9.57 -15.07 -11.22
C THR A 955 -8.39 -14.10 -11.33
N ARG A 956 -8.31 -13.32 -12.42
CA ARG A 956 -7.30 -12.25 -12.61
C ARG A 956 -7.90 -10.85 -12.58
N HIS A 957 -9.22 -10.71 -12.67
CA HIS A 957 -9.88 -9.41 -12.77
C HIS A 957 -10.12 -8.82 -11.37
N MET A 958 -9.71 -7.56 -11.18
CA MET A 958 -9.90 -6.81 -9.96
C MET A 958 -10.45 -5.43 -10.29
N VAL A 959 -11.55 -5.04 -9.65
CA VAL A 959 -12.11 -3.69 -9.75
C VAL A 959 -11.44 -2.81 -8.71
N ARG A 960 -10.86 -1.68 -9.16
CA ARG A 960 -10.30 -0.64 -8.30
C ARG A 960 -10.41 0.71 -9.00
N LEU A 961 -11.11 1.64 -8.37
CA LEU A 961 -11.55 2.91 -8.97
C LEU A 961 -11.10 4.13 -8.15
N ASP A 962 -10.14 3.99 -7.22
CA ASP A 962 -9.54 5.13 -6.52
C ASP A 962 -8.56 5.89 -7.41
N GLY A 963 -8.27 7.15 -7.05
CA GLY A 963 -7.24 7.93 -7.75
C GLY A 963 -7.75 8.72 -8.96
N LEU A 964 -9.01 9.18 -8.95
CA LEU A 964 -9.61 10.02 -10.00
C LEU A 964 -8.73 11.22 -10.41
N ALA A 965 -7.95 11.78 -9.49
CA ALA A 965 -6.98 12.85 -9.77
C ALA A 965 -5.92 12.48 -10.83
N GLY A 966 -5.75 11.19 -11.15
CA GLY A 966 -4.92 10.71 -12.26
C GLY A 966 -5.48 11.07 -13.64
N ALA A 967 -6.80 11.16 -13.80
CA ALA A 967 -7.44 11.55 -15.06
C ALA A 967 -7.41 13.07 -15.30
N PHE A 968 -7.25 13.87 -14.24
CA PHE A 968 -7.27 15.34 -14.28
C PHE A 968 -5.97 15.92 -13.67
N PRO A 969 -4.83 15.84 -14.38
CA PRO A 969 -3.53 16.25 -13.85
C PRO A 969 -3.48 17.74 -13.46
N ASP A 970 -4.21 18.60 -14.18
CA ASP A 970 -4.22 20.05 -13.94
C ASP A 970 -5.30 20.51 -12.94
N ALA A 971 -6.21 19.62 -12.54
CA ALA A 971 -7.28 19.98 -11.63
C ALA A 971 -6.75 20.10 -10.19
N PRO A 972 -7.01 21.22 -9.49
CA PRO A 972 -6.61 21.39 -8.09
C PRO A 972 -7.42 20.50 -7.14
N ARG A 973 -8.62 20.08 -7.56
CA ARG A 973 -9.54 19.22 -6.81
C ARG A 973 -10.36 18.38 -7.78
N VAL A 974 -10.64 17.14 -7.39
CA VAL A 974 -11.65 16.28 -8.02
C VAL A 974 -12.73 15.92 -7.00
N PRO A 975 -14.01 15.85 -7.41
CA PRO A 975 -15.13 15.58 -6.51
C PRO A 975 -15.17 14.12 -6.06
N ARG A 976 -16.02 13.82 -5.08
CA ARG A 976 -16.36 12.43 -4.73
C ARG A 976 -17.13 11.79 -5.87
N LEU A 977 -16.79 10.55 -6.22
CA LEU A 977 -17.48 9.79 -7.26
C LEU A 977 -18.28 8.65 -6.64
N THR A 978 -19.58 8.61 -6.93
CA THR A 978 -20.49 7.51 -6.55
C THR A 978 -20.99 6.74 -7.76
N VAL A 979 -21.45 5.51 -7.53
CA VAL A 979 -22.18 4.71 -8.52
C VAL A 979 -23.58 4.39 -8.03
N GLY A 980 -24.59 4.79 -8.81
CA GLY A 980 -26.03 4.65 -8.51
C GLY A 980 -26.47 5.27 -7.18
N GLY A 981 -25.68 6.18 -6.60
CA GLY A 981 -25.85 6.69 -5.25
C GLY A 981 -25.62 5.65 -4.14
N LEU A 982 -25.19 4.43 -4.48
CA LEU A 982 -25.09 3.28 -3.57
C LEU A 982 -23.70 3.14 -2.96
N LEU A 983 -22.66 3.29 -3.77
CA LEU A 983 -21.25 3.13 -3.35
C LEU A 983 -20.41 4.33 -3.79
N VAL A 984 -19.52 4.78 -2.91
CA VAL A 984 -18.44 5.70 -3.29
C VAL A 984 -17.30 4.89 -3.89
N VAL A 985 -16.89 5.20 -5.12
CA VAL A 985 -15.82 4.50 -5.83
C VAL A 985 -14.50 5.28 -5.87
N SER A 986 -14.57 6.61 -5.75
CA SER A 986 -13.42 7.48 -5.53
C SER A 986 -13.78 8.59 -4.55
N PRO A 987 -13.15 8.67 -3.36
CA PRO A 987 -13.31 9.82 -2.48
C PRO A 987 -12.80 11.11 -3.13
N ALA A 988 -13.23 12.27 -2.62
CA ALA A 988 -12.73 13.56 -3.07
C ALA A 988 -11.21 13.69 -2.85
N GLN A 989 -10.51 14.35 -3.79
CA GLN A 989 -9.06 14.49 -3.74
C GLN A 989 -8.63 15.92 -4.06
N TRP A 990 -7.58 16.39 -3.39
CA TRP A 990 -6.95 17.69 -3.60
C TRP A 990 -5.51 17.51 -4.04
N ARG A 991 -5.09 18.30 -5.01
CA ARG A 991 -3.70 18.39 -5.46
C ARG A 991 -3.00 19.49 -4.69
N LEU A 992 -1.90 19.14 -4.03
CA LEU A 992 -1.11 20.03 -3.20
C LEU A 992 0.25 20.26 -3.88
N PRO A 993 0.47 21.43 -4.50
CA PRO A 993 1.75 21.75 -5.11
C PRO A 993 2.86 21.71 -4.06
N ARG A 994 3.96 20.98 -4.29
CA ARG A 994 5.08 20.96 -3.35
C ARG A 994 5.74 22.33 -3.20
N ALA A 995 5.71 23.14 -4.26
CA ALA A 995 6.13 24.54 -4.21
C ALA A 995 5.29 25.40 -3.25
N ALA A 996 4.06 24.96 -2.92
CA ALA A 996 3.21 25.62 -1.94
C ALA A 996 3.49 25.17 -0.49
N LEU A 997 4.38 24.19 -0.28
CA LEU A 997 4.82 23.75 1.03
C LEU A 997 6.04 24.58 1.52
N TRP A 998 6.49 24.28 2.72
CA TRP A 998 7.66 24.90 3.36
C TRP A 998 8.98 24.24 2.93
N ARG A 999 10.11 24.90 3.18
CA ARG A 999 11.44 24.29 3.02
C ARG A 999 11.76 23.41 4.23
N PRO A 1000 12.46 22.28 4.05
CA PRO A 1000 12.86 21.44 5.18
C PRO A 1000 13.67 22.17 6.26
N THR A 1001 14.41 23.21 5.86
CA THR A 1001 15.23 24.06 6.74
C THR A 1001 14.43 25.11 7.52
N ASP A 1002 13.15 25.33 7.20
CA ASP A 1002 12.36 26.37 7.84
C ASP A 1002 12.08 26.05 9.32
N PRO A 1003 11.93 27.06 10.20
CA PRO A 1003 11.51 26.85 11.58
C PRO A 1003 10.09 26.29 11.66
N GLU A 1004 9.80 25.43 12.64
CA GLU A 1004 8.48 24.79 12.80
C GLU A 1004 7.28 25.75 12.86
N PRO A 1005 7.35 26.93 13.52
CA PRO A 1005 6.25 27.90 13.48
C PRO A 1005 5.91 28.35 12.05
N VAL A 1006 6.92 28.50 11.20
CA VAL A 1006 6.75 28.87 9.77
C VAL A 1006 6.02 27.74 9.03
N LYS A 1007 6.43 26.50 9.28
CA LYS A 1007 5.80 25.31 8.69
C LYS A 1007 4.33 25.18 9.10
N ALA A 1008 4.03 25.38 10.38
CA ALA A 1008 2.66 25.38 10.91
C ALA A 1008 1.79 26.48 10.28
N GLY A 1009 2.34 27.69 10.12
CA GLY A 1009 1.67 28.81 9.45
C GLY A 1009 1.39 28.53 7.97
N ALA A 1010 2.37 27.99 7.23
CA ALA A 1010 2.20 27.60 5.83
C ALA A 1010 1.13 26.52 5.67
N LEU A 1011 1.12 25.49 6.54
CA LEU A 1011 0.10 24.45 6.51
C LEU A 1011 -1.30 25.01 6.84
N ALA A 1012 -1.41 25.90 7.84
CA ALA A 1012 -2.68 26.55 8.19
C ALA A 1012 -3.25 27.36 7.01
N ALA A 1013 -2.39 28.15 6.35
CA ALA A 1013 -2.75 28.92 5.17
C ALA A 1013 -3.21 28.02 4.02
N LEU A 1014 -2.45 26.95 3.72
CA LEU A 1014 -2.77 25.99 2.67
C LEU A 1014 -4.13 25.31 2.93
N ARG A 1015 -4.41 24.91 4.17
CA ARG A 1015 -5.69 24.30 4.54
C ARG A 1015 -6.86 25.24 4.29
N ARG A 1016 -6.73 26.51 4.64
CA ARG A 1016 -7.78 27.51 4.40
C ARG A 1016 -7.97 27.78 2.91
N THR A 1017 -6.89 28.02 2.17
CA THR A 1017 -6.97 28.41 0.75
C THR A 1017 -7.51 27.29 -0.12
N ALA A 1018 -7.09 26.05 0.12
CA ALA A 1018 -7.55 24.87 -0.63
C ALA A 1018 -8.76 24.15 0.01
N ARG A 1019 -9.30 24.70 1.12
CA ARG A 1019 -10.42 24.12 1.91
C ARG A 1019 -10.18 22.64 2.25
N LEU A 1020 -8.98 22.33 2.73
CA LEU A 1020 -8.59 20.95 3.00
C LEU A 1020 -9.29 20.42 4.27
N PRO A 1021 -9.76 19.17 4.26
CA PRO A 1021 -10.26 18.52 5.47
C PRO A 1021 -9.13 18.38 6.50
N ARG A 1022 -9.49 18.37 7.80
CA ARG A 1022 -8.50 18.15 8.87
C ARG A 1022 -7.83 16.77 8.73
N PHE A 1023 -8.64 15.75 8.48
CA PHE A 1023 -8.18 14.37 8.36
C PHE A 1023 -8.22 13.91 6.92
N GLY A 1024 -7.22 13.14 6.51
CA GLY A 1024 -7.15 12.57 5.18
C GLY A 1024 -5.99 11.61 5.00
N TYR A 1025 -5.79 11.18 3.77
CA TYR A 1025 -4.69 10.32 3.36
C TYR A 1025 -3.82 11.03 2.32
N LEU A 1026 -2.56 11.30 2.65
CA LEU A 1026 -1.59 11.83 1.70
C LEU A 1026 -1.00 10.71 0.85
N ARG A 1027 -0.81 10.99 -0.44
CA ARG A 1027 -0.16 10.12 -1.42
C ARG A 1027 0.85 10.96 -2.21
N ALA A 1028 1.96 10.35 -2.62
CA ALA A 1028 2.96 11.02 -3.46
C ALA A 1028 2.48 11.21 -4.92
N ARG A 1029 1.58 10.34 -5.38
CA ARG A 1029 0.89 10.37 -6.67
C ARG A 1029 -0.46 9.65 -6.52
N PRO A 1030 -1.44 9.81 -7.43
CA PRO A 1030 -2.81 9.32 -7.23
C PRO A 1030 -2.93 7.85 -6.81
N ASP A 1031 -2.06 7.00 -7.33
CA ASP A 1031 -2.07 5.55 -7.11
C ASP A 1031 -1.07 5.07 -6.02
N ALA A 1032 -0.29 5.99 -5.43
CA ALA A 1032 0.70 5.68 -4.40
C ALA A 1032 0.07 5.34 -3.04
N LYS A 1033 0.88 4.74 -2.15
CA LYS A 1033 0.44 4.26 -0.84
C LYS A 1033 -0.08 5.42 0.04
N PRO A 1034 -1.25 5.28 0.68
CA PRO A 1034 -1.80 6.33 1.53
C PRO A 1034 -1.09 6.43 2.88
N LEU A 1035 -0.84 7.66 3.32
CA LEU A 1035 -0.33 8.04 4.63
C LEU A 1035 -1.42 8.82 5.39
N PRO A 1036 -2.00 8.27 6.47
CA PRO A 1036 -3.00 8.99 7.27
C PRO A 1036 -2.36 10.22 7.90
N VAL A 1037 -3.05 11.35 7.83
CA VAL A 1037 -2.63 12.62 8.42
C VAL A 1037 -3.75 13.33 9.17
N ASP A 1038 -3.38 13.99 10.26
CA ASP A 1038 -4.15 15.06 10.89
C ASP A 1038 -3.43 16.37 10.60
N LEU A 1039 -3.97 17.17 9.68
CA LEU A 1039 -3.38 18.44 9.27
C LEU A 1039 -3.50 19.53 10.36
N ALA A 1040 -4.06 19.20 11.52
CA ALA A 1040 -4.04 20.03 12.73
C ALA A 1040 -3.06 19.50 13.80
N ALA A 1041 -2.15 18.57 13.48
CA ALA A 1041 -1.15 18.06 14.41
C ALA A 1041 0.28 18.47 14.00
N LEU A 1042 1.09 18.97 14.94
CA LEU A 1042 2.49 19.32 14.67
C LEU A 1042 3.32 18.14 14.12
N PRO A 1043 3.19 16.89 14.64
CA PRO A 1043 3.89 15.74 14.06
C PRO A 1043 3.58 15.46 12.58
N ALA A 1044 2.46 15.96 12.04
CA ALA A 1044 2.14 15.81 10.63
C ALA A 1044 3.16 16.52 9.72
N LEU A 1045 3.78 17.62 10.18
CA LEU A 1045 4.81 18.34 9.40
C LEU A 1045 5.98 17.41 9.02
N GLN A 1046 6.47 16.62 9.98
CA GLN A 1046 7.52 15.63 9.74
C GLN A 1046 7.05 14.49 8.82
N ALA A 1047 5.77 14.10 8.91
CA ALA A 1047 5.21 13.07 8.05
C ALA A 1047 5.15 13.53 6.58
N VAL A 1048 4.75 14.78 6.33
CA VAL A 1048 4.77 15.41 4.99
C VAL A 1048 6.19 15.49 4.44
N GLU A 1049 7.15 15.97 5.24
CA GLU A 1049 8.55 16.08 4.81
C GLU A 1049 9.15 14.73 4.42
N ARG A 1050 8.90 13.67 5.21
CA ARG A 1050 9.37 12.33 4.89
C ARG A 1050 8.74 11.79 3.60
N LEU A 1051 7.46 12.06 3.36
CA LEU A 1051 6.79 11.65 2.13
C LEU A 1051 7.42 12.35 0.91
N CYS A 1052 7.68 13.67 1.01
CA CYS A 1052 8.36 14.42 -0.05
C CYS A 1052 9.79 13.94 -0.31
N GLN A 1053 10.51 13.48 0.72
CA GLN A 1053 11.87 12.93 0.60
C GLN A 1053 11.91 11.54 -0.02
N ALA A 1054 10.90 10.71 0.26
CA ALA A 1054 10.86 9.32 -0.20
C ALA A 1054 10.52 9.19 -1.70
N GLU A 1055 9.69 10.10 -2.22
CA GLU A 1055 9.18 10.04 -3.59
C GLU A 1055 9.40 11.40 -4.27
N PRO A 1056 10.15 11.50 -5.38
CA PRO A 1056 10.28 12.75 -6.12
C PRO A 1056 9.06 12.94 -7.03
N SER A 1057 8.12 13.80 -6.62
CA SER A 1057 7.01 14.28 -7.46
C SER A 1057 6.87 15.79 -7.31
N ASP A 1058 6.14 16.46 -8.21
CA ASP A 1058 5.90 17.91 -8.12
C ASP A 1058 4.75 18.26 -7.18
N ASP A 1059 3.81 17.31 -7.00
CA ASP A 1059 2.62 17.45 -6.17
C ASP A 1059 2.49 16.34 -5.14
N LEU A 1060 1.71 16.59 -4.10
CA LEU A 1060 1.10 15.57 -3.26
C LEU A 1060 -0.41 15.51 -3.53
N ILE A 1061 -1.01 14.34 -3.33
CA ILE A 1061 -2.46 14.18 -3.36
C ILE A 1061 -2.96 13.97 -1.95
N LEU A 1062 -3.93 14.77 -1.52
CA LEU A 1062 -4.72 14.52 -0.31
C LEU A 1062 -6.04 13.90 -0.71
N GLU A 1063 -6.34 12.71 -0.21
CA GLU A 1063 -7.65 12.07 -0.30
C GLU A 1063 -8.43 12.31 1.01
N GLU A 1064 -9.72 12.60 0.93
CA GLU A 1064 -10.56 12.78 2.13
C GLU A 1064 -10.58 11.51 3.00
N ALA A 1065 -10.63 11.70 4.32
CA ALA A 1065 -10.93 10.60 5.24
C ALA A 1065 -12.43 10.28 5.18
N LEU A 1066 -12.80 9.17 4.54
CA LEU A 1066 -14.18 8.75 4.35
C LEU A 1066 -14.39 7.28 4.76
N PRO A 1067 -15.18 6.98 5.82
CA PRO A 1067 -15.92 7.91 6.68
C PRO A 1067 -15.03 8.90 7.45
N SER A 1068 -15.57 10.09 7.71
CA SER A 1068 -14.94 11.04 8.61
C SER A 1068 -14.84 10.44 10.01
N PRO A 1069 -13.81 10.76 10.81
CA PRO A 1069 -13.65 10.27 12.18
C PRO A 1069 -14.86 10.44 13.10
N ASP A 1070 -15.62 11.51 12.91
CA ASP A 1070 -16.81 11.81 13.70
C ASP A 1070 -18.03 10.95 13.31
N GLY A 1071 -17.96 10.30 12.15
CA GLY A 1071 -19.01 9.44 11.58
C GLY A 1071 -18.61 7.96 11.51
N LEU A 1072 -17.67 7.50 12.33
CA LEU A 1072 -17.23 6.11 12.33
C LEU A 1072 -18.36 5.17 12.81
N PRO A 1073 -18.71 4.12 12.05
CA PRO A 1073 -19.89 3.28 12.33
C PRO A 1073 -19.71 2.34 13.53
N LEU A 1074 -18.47 2.09 13.96
CA LEU A 1074 -18.15 1.26 15.12
C LEU A 1074 -17.64 2.12 16.26
N THR A 1075 -18.14 1.89 17.47
CA THR A 1075 -17.72 2.60 18.67
C THR A 1075 -17.21 1.64 19.73
N ALA A 1076 -15.97 1.81 20.17
CA ALA A 1076 -15.41 1.09 21.30
C ALA A 1076 -15.93 1.67 22.62
N PRO A 1077 -16.39 0.84 23.57
CA PRO A 1077 -16.70 1.28 24.91
C PRO A 1077 -15.41 1.69 25.64
N THR A 1078 -15.52 2.76 26.40
CA THR A 1078 -14.51 3.25 27.33
C THR A 1078 -14.61 2.42 28.62
N GLY A 1079 -13.47 2.07 29.22
CA GLY A 1079 -13.40 1.10 30.31
C GLY A 1079 -13.95 1.57 31.67
N THR A 1080 -14.74 2.64 31.71
CA THR A 1080 -15.34 3.31 32.87
C THR A 1080 -16.77 3.74 32.55
N ASP A 1081 -17.71 3.44 33.44
CA ASP A 1081 -19.11 3.86 33.31
C ASP A 1081 -19.21 5.39 33.25
N GLY A 1082 -19.70 5.95 32.14
CA GLY A 1082 -19.97 7.39 31.97
C GLY A 1082 -19.22 8.09 30.83
N ASP A 1083 -18.22 7.47 30.21
CA ASP A 1083 -17.47 8.09 29.11
C ASP A 1083 -18.13 7.85 27.74
N THR A 1084 -18.09 8.87 26.86
CA THR A 1084 -18.58 8.80 25.47
C THR A 1084 -17.88 7.69 24.66
N PRO A 1085 -18.61 6.84 23.92
CA PRO A 1085 -18.03 5.82 23.05
C PRO A 1085 -17.06 6.42 22.02
N ARG A 1086 -15.94 5.75 21.73
CA ARG A 1086 -14.91 6.25 20.80
C ARG A 1086 -14.97 5.51 19.47
N GLY A 1087 -15.04 6.25 18.36
CA GLY A 1087 -15.08 5.68 17.00
C GLY A 1087 -13.84 4.83 16.65
N VAL A 1088 -14.06 3.71 15.97
CA VAL A 1088 -13.03 2.79 15.47
C VAL A 1088 -13.18 2.65 13.96
N ALA A 1089 -12.08 2.85 13.23
CA ALA A 1089 -12.08 2.65 11.78
C ALA A 1089 -12.31 1.17 11.44
N ALA A 1090 -13.13 0.93 10.42
CA ALA A 1090 -13.56 -0.42 10.04
C ALA A 1090 -13.62 -0.60 8.52
N GLN A 1091 -13.32 -1.82 8.09
CA GLN A 1091 -13.56 -2.31 6.73
C GLN A 1091 -14.30 -3.63 6.80
N LEU A 1092 -15.18 -3.87 5.84
CA LEU A 1092 -15.93 -5.10 5.65
C LEU A 1092 -15.44 -5.80 4.38
N LEU A 1093 -15.09 -7.08 4.49
CA LEU A 1093 -14.89 -7.97 3.36
C LEU A 1093 -16.17 -8.79 3.19
N LEU A 1094 -16.90 -8.50 2.12
CA LEU A 1094 -18.20 -9.11 1.80
C LEU A 1094 -18.08 -9.94 0.52
N ARG A 1095 -18.41 -11.23 0.61
CA ARG A 1095 -18.41 -12.13 -0.55
C ARG A 1095 -19.75 -12.07 -1.27
N LEU A 1096 -19.71 -11.85 -2.58
CA LEU A 1096 -20.87 -11.80 -3.46
C LEU A 1096 -20.80 -12.88 -4.56
N PRO A 1097 -21.92 -13.52 -4.95
CA PRO A 1097 -23.25 -13.37 -4.36
C PRO A 1097 -23.33 -13.99 -2.94
N HIS A 1098 -24.13 -13.38 -2.07
CA HIS A 1098 -24.22 -13.76 -0.65
C HIS A 1098 -25.27 -14.83 -0.37
N ASP A 1099 -26.21 -15.04 -1.30
CA ASP A 1099 -27.45 -15.79 -1.16
C ASP A 1099 -27.52 -17.03 -2.07
N ARG A 1100 -26.38 -17.48 -2.61
CA ARG A 1100 -26.27 -18.65 -3.49
C ARG A 1100 -25.38 -19.72 -2.87
N THR A 1101 -25.78 -20.97 -3.06
CA THR A 1101 -24.98 -22.14 -2.67
C THR A 1101 -23.86 -22.41 -3.68
N ALA A 1102 -22.91 -23.27 -3.30
CA ALA A 1102 -21.79 -23.66 -4.15
C ALA A 1102 -22.24 -24.28 -5.48
N GLU A 1103 -23.25 -25.17 -5.46
CA GLU A 1103 -23.75 -25.85 -6.65
C GLU A 1103 -24.46 -24.88 -7.61
N GLU A 1104 -25.38 -24.05 -7.10
CA GLU A 1104 -26.10 -23.05 -7.91
C GLU A 1104 -25.14 -22.06 -8.59
N LEU A 1105 -24.09 -21.65 -7.86
CA LEU A 1105 -23.10 -20.73 -8.41
C LEU A 1105 -22.20 -21.41 -9.45
N ALA A 1106 -21.85 -22.69 -9.25
CA ALA A 1106 -21.10 -23.48 -10.22
C ALA A 1106 -21.91 -23.69 -11.52
N ASP A 1107 -23.23 -23.94 -11.43
CA ASP A 1107 -24.11 -24.01 -12.60
C ASP A 1107 -24.10 -22.71 -13.39
N ARG A 1108 -24.24 -21.57 -12.71
CA ARG A 1108 -24.21 -20.24 -13.34
C ARG A 1108 -22.85 -19.94 -13.99
N ALA A 1109 -21.76 -20.21 -13.28
CA ALA A 1109 -20.40 -20.00 -13.78
C ALA A 1109 -20.11 -20.90 -15.00
N TYR A 1110 -20.54 -22.16 -14.96
CA TYR A 1110 -20.39 -23.09 -16.07
C TYR A 1110 -21.21 -22.66 -17.30
N ALA A 1111 -22.45 -22.21 -17.11
CA ALA A 1111 -23.26 -21.68 -18.21
C ALA A 1111 -22.60 -20.46 -18.88
N ALA A 1112 -22.06 -19.54 -18.07
CA ALA A 1112 -21.32 -18.38 -18.57
C ALA A 1112 -20.02 -18.78 -19.30
N TRP A 1113 -19.37 -19.85 -18.84
CA TRP A 1113 -18.18 -20.41 -19.49
C TRP A 1113 -18.48 -21.00 -20.87
N CYS A 1114 -19.54 -21.79 -21.00
CA CYS A 1114 -19.95 -22.37 -22.26
C CYS A 1114 -20.40 -21.32 -23.30
N GLY A 1115 -20.92 -20.18 -22.84
CA GLY A 1115 -21.36 -19.08 -23.71
C GLY A 1115 -20.26 -18.09 -24.10
N ALA A 1116 -19.03 -18.24 -23.59
CA ALA A 1116 -17.97 -17.26 -23.79
C ALA A 1116 -17.20 -17.46 -25.11
N PRO A 1117 -17.12 -16.45 -26.00
CA PRO A 1117 -16.36 -16.54 -27.24
C PRO A 1117 -14.85 -16.57 -26.98
N GLY A 1118 -14.11 -17.34 -27.78
CA GLY A 1118 -12.64 -17.39 -27.73
C GLY A 1118 -12.06 -18.12 -26.51
N LEU A 1119 -12.90 -18.75 -25.68
CA LEU A 1119 -12.44 -19.75 -24.74
C LEU A 1119 -12.57 -21.12 -25.39
N PRO A 1120 -11.51 -21.94 -25.41
CA PRO A 1120 -11.62 -23.30 -25.91
C PRO A 1120 -12.72 -24.01 -25.12
N GLY A 1121 -13.64 -24.68 -25.82
CA GLY A 1121 -14.73 -25.43 -25.20
C GLY A 1121 -14.23 -26.53 -24.25
N PRO A 1122 -15.12 -27.19 -23.49
CA PRO A 1122 -14.75 -28.43 -22.83
C PRO A 1122 -14.13 -29.37 -23.88
N PRO A 1123 -13.07 -30.13 -23.54
CA PRO A 1123 -12.44 -31.03 -24.49
C PRO A 1123 -13.52 -31.92 -25.12
N PRO A 1124 -13.50 -32.16 -26.44
CA PRO A 1124 -14.48 -33.03 -27.06
C PRO A 1124 -14.45 -34.36 -26.32
N SER A 1125 -15.62 -34.81 -25.85
CA SER A 1125 -15.76 -36.16 -25.33
C SER A 1125 -15.37 -37.10 -26.47
N HIS A 1126 -14.14 -37.61 -26.46
CA HIS A 1126 -13.77 -38.68 -27.37
C HIS A 1126 -14.74 -39.83 -27.08
N GLY A 1127 -15.66 -40.06 -28.01
CA GLY A 1127 -16.71 -41.04 -27.87
C GLY A 1127 -16.12 -42.42 -27.59
N GLY A 1128 -16.81 -43.18 -26.74
CA GLY A 1128 -16.56 -44.62 -26.63
C GLY A 1128 -15.44 -45.04 -25.68
N GLY A 1129 -15.40 -44.47 -24.48
CA GLY A 1129 -14.75 -45.09 -23.33
C GLY A 1129 -15.42 -44.52 -22.09
N GLY A 1130 -16.21 -45.33 -21.37
CA GLY A 1130 -16.76 -44.91 -20.08
C GLY A 1130 -15.66 -44.35 -19.17
N PRO A 1131 -15.96 -43.47 -18.20
CA PRO A 1131 -14.96 -42.83 -17.37
C PRO A 1131 -14.06 -43.92 -16.81
N GLY A 1132 -12.85 -44.01 -17.37
CA GLY A 1132 -11.83 -44.88 -16.86
C GLY A 1132 -11.63 -44.43 -15.44
N ARG A 1133 -12.11 -45.26 -14.50
CA ARG A 1133 -11.47 -45.40 -13.21
C ARG A 1133 -9.99 -45.67 -13.53
N THR A 1134 -9.20 -44.62 -13.70
CA THR A 1134 -7.79 -44.70 -13.35
C THR A 1134 -7.80 -45.25 -11.93
N PRO A 1135 -7.18 -46.42 -11.68
CA PRO A 1135 -7.16 -46.99 -10.35
C PRO A 1135 -6.68 -45.89 -9.41
N HIS A 1136 -7.38 -45.66 -8.30
CA HIS A 1136 -6.72 -45.09 -7.13
C HIS A 1136 -5.42 -45.88 -6.93
N PRO A 1137 -4.22 -45.32 -7.10
CA PRO A 1137 -3.10 -45.84 -6.33
C PRO A 1137 -3.41 -45.40 -4.89
N GLN A 1138 -3.59 -46.38 -4.02
CA GLN A 1138 -3.72 -46.17 -2.59
C GLN A 1138 -2.53 -45.37 -2.04
#